data_AF-A0A1I3NEL4-F1
#
_entry.id   AF-A0A1I3NEL4-F1
#
_cell.length_a   1.000
_cell.length_b   1.000
_cell.length_c   1.000
_cell.angle_alpha   90.00
_cell.angle_beta   90.00
_cell.angle_gamma   90.00
#
_symmetry.space_group_name_H-M   'P 1'
#
loop_
_entity.id
_entity.type
_entity.pdbx_description
1 polymer ?
#
loop_
_entity_poly.entity_id
_entity_poly.type
_entity_poly.pdbx_seq_one_letter_code
_entity_poly.pdbx_strand_id
1 'polypeptide(L)'
;MKNFKSLWIAGFLLSALFFISCTASVSPQAPSLPETPTETEKEVTVTFFITNNEKKTVTLKAGSNIPASKIPTDRDFPLYNYLMYWSESKESLEKVKEFDLTSKITEDKTLYAIFTPKLEYESIQNISSIDIEIKLYSTYVYPLEDGTYVGLKFQHSTDDTNYTDIDLKAPYETEDKNGYRYLKFYLNFDLPEGNNYFKVSNGYQSHTKSIDYVRPENLRTVTFDDNGTILKKIELKVGENIPPSKIPQTSYKSWNDFLHWSAYKISKQLATAFDFNSPITKNTTLYAIYAPRICSISAITKDYIEIQLYDTNVFPLDDGSYAGIIITYALDNGYYDELRLNPPSYEDRGSYRYLKYYFNETLGIGTHHFRVSNDRDITITKDLIIAAPAPVTNLSAMPEDCQATISFTTAENWTSYTVKVYDGSSEITSRPVRTGSNPDTVTLEIYGLKNGTEYTVKVLTDETDKYAEYTVSPAITKKETDWLVAMYMDGDNNLHEPIWLDLNEVEYGLYSIRNSDGTPKTIYDEVTAVALWDGAVSWDGVDGDGKDTIVKPKYGTTGSCLFELGTDTSTATANNTSGGNKLSSNTKNLSYTAPWIVGEDSTITYSTPTSCGEVNMGDKETLINFLNWVNAHYTARKGIILQFSDHGGGPRSVRYINTANGTSIKLGDTSGRRALCWDESSSSNFLKTKDVSEALKAARFGRDNQLSIILMDVCLGSSLEEAYQFKDYAKYLAASPNTIPGTGLDYIKLMKSFKTADDLETITKTILEDYQSQYHSFNINLWNNYAQSAFGKSYALLTDSQKEVLEWAGELGQTTFTITDLSKIDDVKSAINNLCDILLSEEGKDKEIYVDSEGVFSQVITENKKNYVKYLGDHFVNVVNVLNGKKGYYINDSIYYPGSFTWLYDIGYIADSIRGCSAASLSGSANVNAWSELNTAANALSEKLGQAIKYSWRDSGLNPSLYNYDFYYSIDGEYRYNHHYGLTICGANLASDGDKAINGSAPDFYKTDLAFGKDSRWGDLLDYWFEE
;
A
#
# COMPACT_ATOMS: atom_id res chain seq x y z
N MET A 1 32.63 -33.66 -28.96
CA MET A 1 33.06 -32.86 -27.77
C MET A 1 33.00 -31.35 -27.98
N LYS A 2 33.81 -30.67 -28.82
CA LYS A 2 33.77 -29.18 -28.89
C LYS A 2 32.39 -28.62 -29.32
N ASN A 3 31.76 -29.18 -30.34
CA ASN A 3 30.46 -28.74 -30.86
C ASN A 3 29.29 -28.93 -29.88
N PHE A 4 29.49 -29.68 -28.79
CA PHE A 4 28.43 -30.01 -27.84
C PHE A 4 28.08 -28.86 -26.89
N LYS A 5 29.06 -27.99 -26.59
CA LYS A 5 28.80 -26.80 -25.76
C LYS A 5 27.96 -25.75 -26.49
N SER A 6 28.02 -25.70 -27.82
CA SER A 6 27.26 -24.74 -28.64
C SER A 6 25.74 -24.98 -28.60
N LEU A 7 25.27 -26.23 -28.72
CA LEU A 7 23.82 -26.52 -28.63
C LEU A 7 23.30 -26.28 -27.20
N TRP A 8 24.06 -26.68 -26.18
CA TRP A 8 23.66 -26.48 -24.77
C TRP A 8 23.57 -24.99 -24.40
N ILE A 9 24.42 -24.14 -24.97
CA ILE A 9 24.36 -22.68 -24.79
C ILE A 9 23.19 -22.06 -25.58
N ALA A 10 22.85 -22.59 -26.77
CA ALA A 10 21.72 -22.10 -27.54
C ALA A 10 20.38 -22.33 -26.79
N GLY A 11 20.15 -23.56 -26.31
CA GLY A 11 18.93 -23.89 -25.55
C GLY A 11 18.79 -23.08 -24.25
N PHE A 12 19.90 -22.77 -23.58
CA PHE A 12 19.91 -21.98 -22.34
C PHE A 12 19.82 -20.45 -22.57
N LEU A 13 19.95 -19.97 -23.81
CA LEU A 13 19.81 -18.55 -24.15
C LEU A 13 18.40 -18.16 -24.60
N LEU A 14 17.60 -19.09 -25.15
CA LEU A 14 16.22 -18.79 -25.58
C LEU A 14 15.30 -18.46 -24.40
N SER A 15 15.44 -19.14 -23.26
CA SER A 15 14.63 -18.89 -22.06
C SER A 15 14.96 -17.59 -21.31
N ALA A 16 16.06 -16.91 -21.67
CA ALA A 16 16.61 -15.80 -20.89
C ALA A 16 16.35 -14.39 -21.48
N LEU A 17 15.65 -14.27 -22.62
CA LEU A 17 15.64 -13.04 -23.44
C LEU A 17 14.29 -12.29 -23.55
N PHE A 18 13.25 -12.71 -22.82
CA PHE A 18 11.92 -12.08 -22.89
C PHE A 18 11.69 -10.87 -21.95
N PHE A 19 12.72 -10.33 -21.27
CA PHE A 19 12.54 -9.37 -20.17
C PHE A 19 13.33 -8.03 -20.30
N ILE A 20 12.63 -6.93 -19.94
CA ILE A 20 13.11 -5.59 -19.46
C ILE A 20 13.51 -4.50 -20.49
N SER A 21 12.91 -3.29 -20.39
CA SER A 21 13.66 -2.00 -20.20
C SER A 21 12.81 -0.71 -19.98
N CYS A 22 13.28 0.16 -19.05
CA CYS A 22 12.79 1.50 -18.60
C CYS A 22 13.83 2.12 -17.59
N THR A 23 13.86 3.35 -17.06
CA THR A 23 13.44 4.78 -17.36
C THR A 23 14.21 5.73 -16.38
N ALA A 24 14.34 7.07 -16.61
CA ALA A 24 15.23 7.94 -15.77
C ALA A 24 15.06 9.50 -15.82
N SER A 25 15.38 10.31 -14.74
CA SER A 25 15.40 11.85 -14.67
C SER A 25 15.83 12.72 -13.34
N VAL A 26 16.82 13.72 -13.33
CA VAL A 26 16.92 15.23 -12.77
C VAL A 26 17.57 15.87 -11.32
N SER A 27 17.83 17.28 -10.94
CA SER A 27 18.78 18.07 -9.84
C SER A 27 18.68 19.49 -8.80
N PRO A 28 19.38 20.79 -8.72
CA PRO A 28 20.13 21.71 -7.56
C PRO A 28 19.87 23.28 -6.84
N GLN A 29 20.83 24.18 -6.14
CA GLN A 29 20.71 25.43 -5.05
C GLN A 29 21.63 26.89 -4.82
N ALA A 30 21.74 27.80 -3.66
CA ALA A 30 22.18 29.39 -3.41
C ALA A 30 22.85 30.24 -2.04
N PRO A 31 23.14 31.68 -1.83
CA PRO A 31 24.05 32.60 -0.79
C PRO A 31 23.76 34.07 0.10
N SER A 32 24.70 35.02 0.69
CA SER A 32 24.67 36.27 1.80
C SER A 32 25.58 37.74 1.81
N LEU A 33 25.95 38.90 2.66
CA LEU A 33 26.21 39.68 4.10
C LEU A 33 26.48 41.39 4.36
N PRO A 34 26.84 42.16 5.57
CA PRO A 34 26.84 43.74 6.04
C PRO A 34 27.96 44.71 6.96
N GLU A 35 27.78 46.03 7.59
CA GLU A 35 28.78 47.18 8.27
C GLU A 35 28.51 48.38 9.50
N THR A 36 29.26 49.61 9.82
CA THR A 36 29.54 50.54 11.17
C THR A 36 29.65 52.27 11.45
N PRO A 37 29.98 53.04 12.66
CA PRO A 37 29.85 54.60 13.17
C PRO A 37 30.86 55.64 14.13
N THR A 38 30.58 56.94 14.79
CA THR A 38 31.49 58.04 15.64
C THR A 38 30.99 59.40 16.60
N GLU A 39 31.79 60.45 17.27
CA GLU A 39 31.60 61.58 18.48
C GLU A 39 32.00 63.27 18.46
N THR A 40 32.16 64.44 19.35
CA THR A 40 32.35 65.24 20.79
C THR A 40 32.07 66.93 20.97
N GLU A 41 32.31 68.09 21.85
CA GLU A 41 32.89 68.82 23.21
C GLU A 41 32.67 70.49 23.64
N LYS A 42 32.90 71.18 24.91
CA LYS A 42 33.39 72.65 25.53
C LYS A 42 32.73 74.12 26.17
N GLU A 43 33.32 74.97 27.20
CA GLU A 43 33.40 76.57 27.64
C GLU A 43 33.05 77.55 29.03
N VAL A 44 33.29 78.98 29.26
CA VAL A 44 33.42 79.95 30.61
C VAL A 44 33.04 81.62 30.88
N THR A 45 33.39 82.51 31.99
CA THR A 45 32.86 83.99 32.51
C THR A 45 33.61 85.18 33.51
N VAL A 46 33.10 86.46 34.02
CA VAL A 46 33.74 87.78 34.78
C VAL A 46 33.03 89.09 35.67
N THR A 47 33.68 90.06 36.54
CA THR A 47 33.49 91.64 37.03
C THR A 47 33.12 92.51 38.47
N PHE A 48 33.14 93.95 38.73
CA PHE A 48 33.14 94.91 40.07
C PHE A 48 32.83 96.60 40.26
N PHE A 49 32.75 97.40 41.48
CA PHE A 49 32.43 98.99 41.77
C PHE A 49 32.95 100.18 42.90
N ILE A 50 32.28 100.98 43.91
CA ILE A 50 32.70 102.05 45.12
C ILE A 50 31.65 102.61 46.38
N THR A 51 31.76 102.93 47.81
CA THR A 51 30.64 103.75 48.60
C THR A 51 30.75 105.12 48.05
N ASN A 52 29.59 105.63 47.67
CA ASN A 52 29.58 106.27 46.38
C ASN A 52 30.48 107.50 46.33
N ASN A 53 30.69 108.20 47.46
CA ASN A 53 31.28 109.54 47.47
C ASN A 53 32.59 109.71 48.30
N GLU A 54 33.09 108.72 49.05
CA GLU A 54 34.32 108.86 49.88
C GLU A 54 35.34 107.72 49.64
N LYS A 55 36.64 108.05 49.45
CA LYS A 55 37.70 107.05 49.10
C LYS A 55 39.16 107.45 49.42
N LYS A 56 40.08 106.48 49.33
CA LYS A 56 41.55 106.53 49.61
C LYS A 56 42.31 105.51 48.69
N THR A 57 43.65 105.60 48.51
CA THR A 57 44.39 104.76 47.50
C THR A 57 45.90 104.51 47.82
N VAL A 58 46.50 103.41 47.32
CA VAL A 58 47.92 102.94 47.48
C VAL A 58 48.40 102.14 46.22
N THR A 59 49.71 101.88 46.01
CA THR A 59 50.26 101.15 44.82
C THR A 59 51.56 100.36 45.12
N LEU A 60 51.81 99.21 44.45
CA LEU A 60 52.94 98.30 44.74
C LEU A 60 53.30 97.29 43.62
N LYS A 61 54.39 96.50 43.82
CA LYS A 61 54.96 95.51 42.89
C LYS A 61 54.55 94.08 43.27
N ALA A 62 54.39 93.20 42.28
CA ALA A 62 53.83 91.85 42.43
C ALA A 62 54.42 91.04 43.61
N GLY A 63 53.66 90.97 44.71
CA GLY A 63 53.99 90.27 45.96
C GLY A 63 54.47 91.16 47.12
N SER A 64 53.83 92.30 47.40
CA SER A 64 54.21 93.25 48.49
C SER A 64 53.02 93.68 49.38
N ASN A 65 53.21 94.36 50.52
CA ASN A 65 52.15 94.57 51.55
C ASN A 65 51.79 96.05 51.81
N ILE A 66 50.69 96.33 52.54
CA ILE A 66 50.14 97.68 52.81
C ILE A 66 50.49 98.19 54.24
N PRO A 67 50.82 99.49 54.46
CA PRO A 67 51.06 100.05 55.80
C PRO A 67 49.79 100.43 56.58
N ALA A 68 49.67 99.98 57.83
CA ALA A 68 48.47 100.10 58.67
C ALA A 68 48.01 101.54 59.02
N SER A 69 48.90 102.54 59.06
CA SER A 69 48.60 103.93 59.46
C SER A 69 47.78 104.73 58.42
N LYS A 70 47.03 104.05 57.56
CA LYS A 70 46.27 104.61 56.44
C LYS A 70 44.76 104.27 56.47
N ILE A 71 44.31 103.39 57.38
CA ILE A 71 42.99 102.73 57.39
C ILE A 71 41.93 103.50 58.23
N PRO A 72 40.59 103.45 57.97
CA PRO A 72 39.52 104.17 58.71
C PRO A 72 38.68 103.30 59.67
N THR A 73 37.76 103.89 60.47
CA THR A 73 37.04 103.21 61.59
C THR A 73 35.58 103.64 61.85
N ASP A 74 34.82 102.84 62.61
CA ASP A 74 33.38 103.01 62.94
C ASP A 74 32.98 104.36 63.55
N ARG A 75 33.82 104.93 64.43
CA ARG A 75 33.48 106.13 65.23
C ARG A 75 33.21 107.38 64.38
N ASP A 76 33.59 107.32 63.12
CA ASP A 76 33.43 108.39 62.15
C ASP A 76 31.98 108.49 61.61
N PHE A 77 31.06 107.52 61.89
CA PHE A 77 29.74 107.40 61.22
C PHE A 77 28.53 107.04 62.14
N PRO A 78 27.85 108.00 62.81
CA PRO A 78 26.87 107.70 63.88
C PRO A 78 25.39 107.49 63.48
N LEU A 79 25.05 107.42 62.18
CA LEU A 79 23.64 107.30 61.70
C LEU A 79 23.28 105.94 61.06
N TYR A 80 24.16 104.94 61.18
CA TYR A 80 24.00 103.63 60.54
C TYR A 80 24.11 102.49 61.58
N ASN A 81 23.81 101.26 61.14
CA ASN A 81 23.79 100.06 61.98
C ASN A 81 25.21 99.65 62.44
N TYR A 82 25.33 98.54 63.18
CA TYR A 82 26.63 97.97 63.57
C TYR A 82 27.45 97.51 62.35
N LEU A 83 28.59 98.15 62.10
CA LEU A 83 29.52 97.81 61.02
C LEU A 83 30.19 96.44 61.29
N MET A 84 30.41 95.67 60.23
CA MET A 84 31.04 94.34 60.32
C MET A 84 32.55 94.34 59.97
N TYR A 85 32.94 94.74 58.75
CA TYR A 85 34.34 94.68 58.28
C TYR A 85 34.60 95.48 56.98
N TRP A 86 35.86 95.52 56.52
CA TRP A 86 36.28 96.07 55.22
C TRP A 86 36.60 94.98 54.18
N SER A 87 36.36 95.20 52.88
CA SER A 87 36.46 94.15 51.86
C SER A 87 36.69 94.64 50.42
N GLU A 88 37.25 93.83 49.50
CA GLU A 88 37.62 94.23 48.13
C GLU A 88 36.47 94.52 47.14
N SER A 89 35.24 94.06 47.40
CA SER A 89 34.09 94.25 46.51
C SER A 89 33.04 95.19 47.11
N LYS A 90 32.27 95.87 46.24
CA LYS A 90 31.07 96.63 46.65
C LYS A 90 29.85 95.72 46.84
N GLU A 91 29.89 94.54 46.23
CA GLU A 91 28.73 93.77 45.82
C GLU A 91 28.71 92.43 46.57
N SER A 92 27.81 92.34 47.55
CA SER A 92 27.41 91.13 48.31
C SER A 92 28.44 90.45 49.23
N LEU A 93 28.08 90.28 50.51
CA LEU A 93 28.88 89.72 51.63
C LEU A 93 29.64 88.40 51.34
N GLU A 94 29.22 87.57 50.38
CA GLU A 94 29.98 86.37 49.98
C GLU A 94 31.25 86.69 49.17
N LYS A 95 31.11 87.54 48.15
CA LYS A 95 32.24 88.04 47.34
C LYS A 95 33.04 89.10 48.11
N VAL A 96 32.36 89.78 49.02
CA VAL A 96 32.87 90.80 49.92
C VAL A 96 33.51 90.12 51.15
N LYS A 97 34.57 89.31 50.93
CA LYS A 97 35.39 88.78 52.04
C LYS A 97 36.08 89.89 52.81
N GLU A 98 36.18 89.77 54.14
CA GLU A 98 37.06 90.65 54.91
C GLU A 98 38.47 90.65 54.31
N PHE A 99 38.95 91.83 53.92
CA PHE A 99 40.24 91.97 53.26
C PHE A 99 41.35 91.93 54.31
N ASP A 100 42.26 90.96 54.19
CA ASP A 100 43.49 90.95 54.97
C ASP A 100 44.38 92.13 54.55
N LEU A 101 44.25 93.21 55.32
CA LEU A 101 45.01 94.45 55.23
C LEU A 101 46.53 94.26 55.44
N THR A 102 46.98 93.05 55.80
CA THR A 102 48.40 92.68 55.93
C THR A 102 48.94 91.88 54.73
N SER A 103 48.11 91.49 53.76
CA SER A 103 48.43 90.53 52.69
C SER A 103 49.42 91.03 51.61
N LYS A 104 49.95 90.09 50.80
CA LYS A 104 50.86 90.34 49.67
C LYS A 104 50.11 90.53 48.36
N ILE A 105 49.97 91.77 47.91
CA ILE A 105 49.27 92.14 46.67
C ILE A 105 50.13 91.81 45.45
N THR A 106 49.55 91.03 44.53
CA THR A 106 50.06 90.84 43.16
C THR A 106 49.33 91.67 42.10
N GLU A 107 48.09 92.12 42.34
CA GLU A 107 47.10 92.47 41.30
C GLU A 107 46.01 93.50 41.73
N ASP A 108 44.95 93.69 40.92
CA ASP A 108 43.97 94.80 40.97
C ASP A 108 42.92 94.67 42.09
N LYS A 109 42.95 95.60 43.05
CA LYS A 109 42.09 95.62 44.25
C LYS A 109 41.25 96.91 44.33
N THR A 110 40.25 96.95 45.20
CA THR A 110 39.52 98.15 45.69
C THR A 110 39.01 97.84 47.13
N LEU A 111 38.28 98.68 47.90
CA LEU A 111 37.81 98.38 49.31
C LEU A 111 36.47 99.06 49.77
N TYR A 112 35.65 98.42 50.65
CA TYR A 112 34.23 98.76 51.04
C TYR A 112 33.75 98.24 52.43
N ALA A 113 32.50 98.52 52.91
CA ALA A 113 31.96 98.29 54.30
C ALA A 113 30.42 97.96 54.43
N ILE A 114 29.93 97.17 55.45
CA ILE A 114 28.60 96.43 55.45
C ILE A 114 27.82 96.20 56.84
N PHE A 115 26.50 95.81 56.85
CA PHE A 115 25.50 95.73 58.00
C PHE A 115 24.36 94.59 57.95
N THR A 116 23.36 94.47 58.90
CA THR A 116 22.39 93.30 59.11
C THR A 116 20.83 93.55 59.40
N PRO A 117 19.90 92.52 59.46
CA PRO A 117 18.38 92.62 59.49
C PRO A 117 17.52 91.91 60.63
N LYS A 118 16.15 91.88 60.55
CA LYS A 118 15.14 91.49 61.61
C LYS A 118 13.99 90.49 61.18
N LEU A 119 13.33 89.77 62.12
CA LEU A 119 12.24 88.77 61.95
C LEU A 119 10.85 89.14 62.56
N GLU A 120 9.79 88.40 62.17
CA GLU A 120 8.38 88.53 62.62
C GLU A 120 7.63 87.18 62.82
N TYR A 121 6.48 87.23 63.52
CA TYR A 121 5.69 86.07 64.00
C TYR A 121 5.09 85.18 62.89
N GLU A 122 4.99 83.86 63.15
CA GLU A 122 4.58 82.80 62.19
C GLU A 122 5.30 82.89 60.84
N SER A 123 6.64 82.93 60.89
CA SER A 123 7.45 83.22 59.71
C SER A 123 7.39 82.14 58.62
N ILE A 124 7.03 80.88 58.91
CA ILE A 124 7.00 79.74 57.96
C ILE A 124 5.56 79.42 57.55
N GLN A 125 5.26 79.45 56.25
CA GLN A 125 3.89 79.34 55.75
C GLN A 125 3.57 78.00 55.06
N ASN A 126 4.32 77.60 54.03
CA ASN A 126 4.08 76.37 53.27
C ASN A 126 5.30 75.44 53.29
N ILE A 127 5.09 74.13 53.16
CA ILE A 127 6.11 73.07 53.10
C ILE A 127 5.63 72.00 52.10
N SER A 128 6.51 71.52 51.23
CA SER A 128 6.30 70.33 50.40
C SER A 128 7.52 69.39 50.47
N SER A 129 7.58 68.37 49.60
CA SER A 129 8.78 67.55 49.43
C SER A 129 9.92 68.27 48.67
N ILE A 130 9.71 69.50 48.19
CA ILE A 130 10.68 70.26 47.39
C ILE A 130 10.89 71.72 47.81
N ASP A 131 9.94 72.38 48.51
CA ASP A 131 10.00 73.82 48.81
C ASP A 131 9.42 74.24 50.18
N ILE A 132 9.80 75.45 50.63
CA ILE A 132 9.38 76.09 51.89
C ILE A 132 9.28 77.63 51.73
N GLU A 133 8.29 78.26 52.38
CA GLU A 133 7.95 79.69 52.21
C GLU A 133 8.03 80.51 53.51
N ILE A 134 8.67 81.70 53.47
CA ILE A 134 9.09 82.48 54.66
C ILE A 134 8.83 84.00 54.53
N LYS A 135 8.60 84.71 55.65
CA LYS A 135 8.16 86.14 55.71
C LYS A 135 9.06 87.07 56.57
N LEU A 136 9.37 88.29 56.09
CA LEU A 136 10.30 89.29 56.67
C LEU A 136 9.77 90.75 56.61
N TYR A 137 10.44 91.69 57.31
CA TYR A 137 10.13 93.14 57.32
C TYR A 137 11.40 94.02 57.23
N SER A 138 11.57 94.80 56.15
CA SER A 138 12.55 95.91 56.05
C SER A 138 12.36 96.77 54.79
N THR A 139 12.87 98.00 54.81
CA THR A 139 13.02 98.88 53.63
C THR A 139 14.45 98.97 53.07
N TYR A 140 15.46 98.49 53.81
CA TYR A 140 16.87 98.53 53.40
C TYR A 140 17.60 97.22 53.74
N VAL A 141 17.18 96.13 53.10
CA VAL A 141 17.94 94.87 53.07
C VAL A 141 18.22 94.53 51.62
N TYR A 142 19.49 94.61 51.25
CA TYR A 142 19.98 94.16 49.96
C TYR A 142 20.19 92.64 50.05
N PRO A 143 19.56 91.83 49.16
CA PRO A 143 19.96 90.44 49.01
C PRO A 143 21.40 90.36 48.51
N LEU A 144 22.05 89.23 48.77
CA LEU A 144 23.32 88.92 48.15
C LEU A 144 23.12 88.45 46.68
N GLU A 145 24.19 88.35 45.89
CA GLU A 145 24.06 87.91 44.48
C GLU A 145 23.72 86.42 44.34
N ASP A 146 24.08 85.61 45.33
CA ASP A 146 23.61 84.23 45.55
C ASP A 146 22.20 84.17 46.17
N GLY A 147 21.59 85.32 46.46
CA GLY A 147 20.24 85.45 46.99
C GLY A 147 20.08 85.22 48.50
N THR A 148 21.12 84.81 49.25
CA THR A 148 21.00 84.68 50.70
C THR A 148 20.82 86.05 51.40
N TYR A 149 20.33 85.99 52.63
CA TYR A 149 20.00 87.15 53.47
C TYR A 149 20.79 87.05 54.78
N VAL A 150 21.90 87.79 54.87
CA VAL A 150 22.87 87.62 55.98
C VAL A 150 22.23 87.90 57.34
N GLY A 151 22.45 86.96 58.26
CA GLY A 151 21.93 87.01 59.63
C GLY A 151 20.77 86.05 59.89
N LEU A 152 20.24 85.34 58.88
CA LEU A 152 19.25 84.28 59.06
C LEU A 152 19.88 82.87 59.13
N LYS A 153 19.23 81.95 59.84
CA LYS A 153 19.53 80.51 59.91
C LYS A 153 18.26 79.68 59.80
N PHE A 154 18.31 78.57 59.07
CA PHE A 154 17.22 77.60 58.92
C PHE A 154 17.64 76.24 59.50
N GLN A 155 16.69 75.45 60.00
CA GLN A 155 16.94 74.16 60.66
C GLN A 155 15.84 73.14 60.31
N HIS A 156 16.15 71.84 60.35
CA HIS A 156 15.21 70.72 60.14
C HIS A 156 15.39 69.61 61.20
N SER A 157 14.35 68.79 61.39
CA SER A 157 14.33 67.63 62.29
C SER A 157 13.29 66.59 61.81
N THR A 158 13.36 65.36 62.32
CA THR A 158 12.30 64.34 62.18
C THR A 158 11.60 63.99 63.50
N ASP A 159 11.99 64.60 64.63
CA ASP A 159 11.51 64.25 65.98
C ASP A 159 10.98 65.43 66.83
N ASP A 160 10.82 66.62 66.23
CA ASP A 160 10.43 67.91 66.85
C ASP A 160 11.34 68.41 68.00
N THR A 161 12.46 67.76 68.28
CA THR A 161 13.35 68.14 69.40
C THR A 161 14.77 68.46 68.95
N ASN A 162 15.32 67.68 68.02
CA ASN A 162 16.70 67.78 67.57
C ASN A 162 16.78 68.49 66.21
N TYR A 163 16.90 69.82 66.23
CA TYR A 163 16.99 70.65 65.03
C TYR A 163 18.44 70.86 64.58
N THR A 164 18.79 70.32 63.40
CA THR A 164 20.06 70.57 62.70
C THR A 164 19.92 71.72 61.71
N ASP A 165 20.92 72.60 61.64
CA ASP A 165 20.98 73.67 60.64
C ASP A 165 20.92 73.08 59.21
N ILE A 166 20.17 73.73 58.32
CA ILE A 166 20.08 73.36 56.89
C ILE A 166 20.36 74.56 55.99
N ASP A 167 21.16 74.34 54.95
CA ASP A 167 21.41 75.32 53.92
C ASP A 167 20.27 75.29 52.90
N LEU A 168 19.52 76.39 52.80
CA LEU A 168 18.56 76.65 51.74
C LEU A 168 19.26 77.40 50.59
N LYS A 169 18.85 77.15 49.34
CA LYS A 169 19.34 77.90 48.16
C LYS A 169 18.90 79.37 48.19
N ALA A 170 19.33 80.15 47.20
CA ALA A 170 18.70 81.41 46.81
C ALA A 170 17.15 81.31 46.85
N PRO A 171 16.42 82.30 47.37
CA PRO A 171 14.98 82.30 47.25
C PRO A 171 14.59 82.60 45.80
N TYR A 172 13.82 81.70 45.18
CA TYR A 172 13.50 81.73 43.74
C TYR A 172 12.28 82.59 43.41
N GLU A 173 11.42 82.85 44.39
CA GLU A 173 10.36 83.86 44.31
C GLU A 173 10.47 84.81 45.51
N THR A 174 10.31 86.11 45.25
CA THR A 174 10.26 87.15 46.26
C THR A 174 9.07 88.08 46.00
N GLU A 175 8.21 88.32 46.99
CA GLU A 175 7.04 89.19 46.82
C GLU A 175 6.93 90.24 47.94
N ASP A 176 6.86 91.51 47.56
CA ASP A 176 6.73 92.64 48.49
C ASP A 176 5.26 93.10 48.61
N LYS A 177 4.69 92.96 49.82
CA LYS A 177 3.28 93.32 50.12
C LYS A 177 3.18 94.03 51.46
N ASN A 178 2.54 95.20 51.48
CA ASN A 178 2.18 95.97 52.68
C ASN A 178 3.35 96.25 53.66
N GLY A 179 4.57 96.43 53.14
CA GLY A 179 5.78 96.67 53.94
C GLY A 179 6.54 95.41 54.38
N TYR A 180 6.09 94.22 53.97
CA TYR A 180 6.73 92.93 54.24
C TYR A 180 7.22 92.28 52.94
N ARG A 181 8.29 91.49 53.03
CA ARG A 181 8.81 90.65 51.94
C ARG A 181 8.56 89.18 52.25
N TYR A 182 8.05 88.44 51.29
CA TYR A 182 7.94 86.97 51.31
C TYR A 182 9.04 86.38 50.42
N LEU A 183 9.58 85.22 50.79
CA LEU A 183 10.69 84.52 50.14
C LEU A 183 10.36 83.01 50.08
N LYS A 184 10.45 82.39 48.90
CA LYS A 184 10.34 80.91 48.75
C LYS A 184 11.68 80.27 48.45
N PHE A 185 11.93 79.13 49.08
CA PHE A 185 13.21 78.42 49.06
C PHE A 185 13.04 76.96 48.64
N TYR A 186 13.91 76.44 47.79
CA TYR A 186 13.97 75.00 47.52
C TYR A 186 14.73 74.26 48.62
N LEU A 187 14.23 73.08 48.99
CA LEU A 187 14.95 72.12 49.83
C LEU A 187 16.12 71.52 49.03
N ASN A 188 17.25 71.30 49.70
CA ASN A 188 18.47 70.75 49.11
C ASN A 188 18.67 69.24 49.39
N PHE A 189 17.66 68.58 49.95
CA PHE A 189 17.67 67.17 50.33
C PHE A 189 16.27 66.57 50.15
N ASP A 190 16.20 65.28 49.80
CA ASP A 190 14.94 64.53 49.78
C ASP A 190 14.39 64.38 51.20
N LEU A 191 13.08 64.55 51.40
CA LEU A 191 12.46 64.22 52.68
C LEU A 191 12.57 62.70 52.96
N PRO A 192 12.98 62.27 54.17
CA PRO A 192 12.82 60.90 54.62
C PRO A 192 11.33 60.56 54.75
N GLU A 193 10.98 59.28 54.50
CA GLU A 193 9.61 58.76 54.67
C GLU A 193 9.23 58.76 56.17
N GLY A 194 8.10 59.40 56.50
CA GLY A 194 7.68 59.75 57.87
C GLY A 194 7.59 61.25 58.15
N ASN A 195 7.47 61.60 59.44
CA ASN A 195 7.29 62.97 59.91
C ASN A 195 8.58 63.82 59.85
N ASN A 196 8.42 65.10 59.51
CA ASN A 196 9.47 66.06 59.21
C ASN A 196 9.09 67.46 59.75
N TYR A 197 10.06 68.19 60.30
CA TYR A 197 9.87 69.46 61.03
C TYR A 197 10.92 70.50 60.61
N PHE A 198 10.56 71.78 60.57
CA PHE A 198 11.36 72.88 60.04
C PHE A 198 11.31 74.14 60.91
N LYS A 199 12.39 74.91 60.96
CA LYS A 199 12.57 76.08 61.84
C LYS A 199 13.44 77.19 61.23
N VAL A 200 13.23 78.44 61.63
CA VAL A 200 14.01 79.64 61.22
C VAL A 200 14.44 80.47 62.44
N SER A 201 15.58 81.16 62.37
CA SER A 201 16.05 82.13 63.38
C SER A 201 16.95 83.23 62.80
N ASN A 202 17.23 84.30 63.57
CA ASN A 202 18.17 85.38 63.18
C ASN A 202 19.26 85.74 64.21
N GLY A 203 19.61 84.80 65.10
CA GLY A 203 20.48 85.07 66.25
C GLY A 203 19.81 85.82 67.41
N TYR A 204 18.63 86.43 67.20
CA TYR A 204 17.86 87.14 68.23
C TYR A 204 16.39 86.64 68.38
N GLN A 205 15.81 85.95 67.38
CA GLN A 205 14.41 85.47 67.34
C GLN A 205 14.28 84.12 66.57
N SER A 206 13.20 83.31 66.71
CA SER A 206 13.00 82.03 65.97
C SER A 206 11.55 81.43 65.94
N HIS A 207 11.17 80.64 64.91
CA HIS A 207 9.84 79.98 64.71
C HIS A 207 9.88 78.61 63.95
N THR A 208 8.84 77.73 64.03
CA THR A 208 8.83 76.28 63.65
C THR A 208 7.51 75.73 63.00
N LYS A 209 7.52 74.64 62.16
CA LYS A 209 6.35 73.94 61.52
C LYS A 209 6.66 72.48 61.00
N SER A 210 5.68 71.61 60.63
CA SER A 210 5.90 70.17 60.23
C SER A 210 4.99 69.54 59.13
N ILE A 211 5.32 68.31 58.64
CA ILE A 211 4.67 67.50 57.56
C ILE A 211 4.99 65.97 57.65
N ASP A 212 4.24 65.08 56.98
CA ASP A 212 4.48 63.61 56.84
C ASP A 212 4.60 63.19 55.35
N TYR A 213 5.44 62.20 55.01
CA TYR A 213 5.85 61.88 53.62
C TYR A 213 6.03 60.37 53.32
N VAL A 214 5.77 59.93 52.07
CA VAL A 214 5.89 58.53 51.57
C VAL A 214 6.42 58.50 50.12
N ARG A 215 7.27 57.52 49.79
CA ARG A 215 7.92 57.41 48.47
C ARG A 215 7.08 56.68 47.39
N PRO A 216 7.01 57.18 46.13
CA PRO A 216 6.19 56.57 45.07
C PRO A 216 6.58 55.14 44.68
N GLU A 217 7.86 54.79 44.69
CA GLU A 217 8.38 53.46 44.30
C GLU A 217 7.86 52.31 45.20
N ASN A 218 7.36 52.65 46.38
CA ASN A 218 6.82 51.73 47.39
C ASN A 218 5.30 51.50 47.26
N LEU A 219 4.64 52.01 46.22
CA LEU A 219 3.21 51.79 45.94
C LEU A 219 2.99 50.70 44.87
N ARG A 220 1.86 49.99 44.96
CA ARG A 220 1.37 49.04 43.94
C ARG A 220 -0.10 49.27 43.65
N THR A 221 -0.47 49.21 42.37
CA THR A 221 -1.86 49.35 41.92
C THR A 221 -2.51 47.98 41.77
N VAL A 222 -3.65 47.76 42.43
CA VAL A 222 -4.57 46.66 42.10
C VAL A 222 -5.72 47.21 41.26
N THR A 223 -6.01 46.57 40.14
CA THR A 223 -7.08 46.92 39.21
C THR A 223 -8.13 45.80 39.19
N PHE A 224 -9.41 46.15 39.33
CA PHE A 224 -10.54 45.21 39.22
C PHE A 224 -11.23 45.38 37.88
N ASP A 225 -11.30 44.31 37.08
CA ASP A 225 -11.77 44.27 35.69
C ASP A 225 -12.97 43.31 35.52
N ASP A 226 -14.16 43.87 35.30
CA ASP A 226 -15.39 43.14 34.97
C ASP A 226 -15.57 43.11 33.45
N ASN A 227 -15.01 42.06 32.83
CA ASN A 227 -15.06 41.77 31.40
C ASN A 227 -14.74 42.97 30.47
N GLY A 228 -13.61 43.64 30.74
CA GLY A 228 -13.14 44.83 30.04
C GLY A 228 -13.53 46.16 30.72
N THR A 229 -14.40 46.11 31.74
CA THR A 229 -14.84 47.30 32.47
C THR A 229 -14.08 47.43 33.79
N ILE A 230 -13.21 48.44 33.90
CA ILE A 230 -12.46 48.68 35.13
C ILE A 230 -13.39 49.25 36.21
N LEU A 231 -13.83 48.40 37.15
CA LEU A 231 -14.72 48.79 38.24
C LEU A 231 -14.01 49.65 39.29
N LYS A 232 -12.71 49.38 39.52
CA LYS A 232 -11.94 50.06 40.57
C LYS A 232 -10.44 49.94 40.33
N LYS A 233 -9.70 50.98 40.72
CA LYS A 233 -8.26 50.91 41.01
C LYS A 233 -8.04 51.29 42.46
N ILE A 234 -7.10 50.62 43.12
CA ILE A 234 -6.64 50.96 44.47
C ILE A 234 -5.12 50.95 44.51
N GLU A 235 -4.54 51.87 45.25
CA GLU A 235 -3.12 51.86 45.60
C GLU A 235 -2.95 51.39 47.05
N LEU A 236 -1.88 50.63 47.26
CA LEU A 236 -1.48 49.97 48.50
C LEU A 236 0.05 50.05 48.60
N LYS A 237 0.61 50.03 49.81
CA LYS A 237 2.07 49.87 49.98
C LYS A 237 2.50 48.46 49.60
N VAL A 238 3.72 48.30 49.10
CA VAL A 238 4.32 46.98 48.81
C VAL A 238 4.24 46.08 50.05
N GLY A 239 3.60 44.93 49.90
CA GLY A 239 3.42 43.96 50.99
C GLY A 239 2.11 44.09 51.76
N GLU A 240 1.24 45.07 51.46
CA GLU A 240 -0.10 45.13 52.03
C GLU A 240 -1.07 44.14 51.37
N ASN A 241 -1.99 43.58 52.16
CA ASN A 241 -3.13 42.82 51.66
C ASN A 241 -4.25 43.76 51.18
N ILE A 242 -5.14 43.27 50.32
CA ILE A 242 -6.34 44.03 49.91
C ILE A 242 -7.36 44.00 51.05
N PRO A 243 -7.75 45.16 51.65
CA PRO A 243 -8.81 45.19 52.65
C PRO A 243 -10.15 44.76 52.03
N PRO A 244 -10.97 43.92 52.68
CA PRO A 244 -12.26 43.49 52.15
C PRO A 244 -13.19 44.65 51.75
N SER A 245 -13.16 45.76 52.50
CA SER A 245 -13.90 47.00 52.20
C SER A 245 -13.41 47.75 50.95
N LYS A 246 -12.23 47.41 50.40
CA LYS A 246 -11.74 47.95 49.12
C LYS A 246 -12.18 47.10 47.92
N ILE A 247 -12.62 45.85 48.09
CA ILE A 247 -13.08 44.97 46.99
C ILE A 247 -14.43 45.48 46.43
N PRO A 248 -14.60 45.64 45.10
CA PRO A 248 -15.88 46.02 44.50
C PRO A 248 -16.82 44.82 44.32
N GLN A 249 -18.13 45.08 44.36
CA GLN A 249 -19.12 44.16 43.79
C GLN A 249 -19.10 44.24 42.26
N THR A 250 -19.38 43.12 41.59
CA THR A 250 -19.45 43.00 40.13
C THR A 250 -20.81 43.39 39.57
N SER A 251 -20.89 43.60 38.25
CA SER A 251 -22.17 43.80 37.56
C SER A 251 -23.03 42.54 37.65
N TYR A 252 -24.32 42.71 37.98
CA TYR A 252 -25.31 41.65 37.80
C TYR A 252 -25.44 41.31 36.32
N LYS A 253 -25.33 40.02 35.97
CA LYS A 253 -25.64 39.50 34.62
C LYS A 253 -26.88 38.61 34.77
N SER A 254 -27.83 38.72 33.86
CA SER A 254 -29.14 38.05 34.00
C SER A 254 -29.08 36.53 33.89
N TRP A 255 -28.13 36.01 33.10
CA TRP A 255 -28.07 34.61 32.67
C TRP A 255 -26.82 33.85 33.17
N ASN A 256 -25.84 34.58 33.75
CA ASN A 256 -24.57 34.03 34.25
C ASN A 256 -24.32 34.50 35.69
N ASP A 257 -23.86 33.60 36.56
CA ASP A 257 -23.58 33.88 37.97
C ASP A 257 -22.09 34.17 38.20
N PHE A 258 -21.77 35.28 38.88
CA PHE A 258 -20.40 35.66 39.23
C PHE A 258 -19.80 34.68 40.23
N LEU A 259 -18.79 33.90 39.83
CA LEU A 259 -18.11 32.93 40.69
C LEU A 259 -17.17 33.62 41.69
N HIS A 260 -16.10 34.24 41.19
CA HIS A 260 -15.01 34.81 41.99
C HIS A 260 -14.15 35.80 41.18
N TRP A 261 -13.25 36.51 41.86
CA TRP A 261 -12.16 37.26 41.24
C TRP A 261 -10.94 36.36 41.04
N SER A 262 -10.22 36.47 39.91
CA SER A 262 -8.96 35.74 39.68
C SER A 262 -7.87 36.67 39.13
N ALA A 263 -6.59 36.39 39.42
CA ALA A 263 -5.46 37.14 38.86
C ALA A 263 -5.15 36.81 37.38
N TYR A 264 -5.86 35.83 36.82
CA TYR A 264 -5.70 35.38 35.44
C TYR A 264 -6.90 35.82 34.61
N LYS A 265 -6.63 36.42 33.45
CA LYS A 265 -7.65 36.56 32.39
C LYS A 265 -7.85 35.18 31.78
N ILE A 266 -9.08 34.88 31.32
CA ILE A 266 -9.52 33.53 30.95
C ILE A 266 -8.68 32.95 29.79
N SER A 267 -7.60 32.23 30.13
CA SER A 267 -6.94 31.21 29.31
C SER A 267 -5.97 30.35 30.14
N LYS A 268 -5.90 29.05 29.81
CA LYS A 268 -4.91 28.02 30.21
C LYS A 268 -4.59 27.71 31.68
N GLN A 269 -5.07 28.45 32.68
CA GLN A 269 -5.01 28.00 34.08
C GLN A 269 -6.41 28.00 34.71
N LEU A 270 -6.79 26.83 35.23
CA LEU A 270 -8.11 26.57 35.82
C LEU A 270 -8.42 27.57 36.94
N ALA A 271 -9.68 27.97 37.03
CA ALA A 271 -10.14 29.19 37.71
C ALA A 271 -9.91 29.16 39.23
N THR A 272 -8.68 29.51 39.62
CA THR A 272 -8.29 29.71 41.01
C THR A 272 -8.76 31.09 41.45
N ALA A 273 -9.61 31.11 42.48
CA ALA A 273 -10.00 32.34 43.15
C ALA A 273 -8.76 33.03 43.75
N PHE A 274 -8.68 34.34 43.59
CA PHE A 274 -7.59 35.13 44.17
C PHE A 274 -7.71 35.17 45.70
N ASP A 275 -6.67 34.75 46.40
CA ASP A 275 -6.59 34.89 47.85
C ASP A 275 -6.33 36.36 48.23
N PHE A 276 -7.37 37.02 48.73
CA PHE A 276 -7.29 38.39 49.24
C PHE A 276 -6.46 38.54 50.52
N ASN A 277 -6.04 37.44 51.16
CA ASN A 277 -5.12 37.43 52.29
C ASN A 277 -3.64 37.38 51.88
N SER A 278 -3.34 37.30 50.57
CA SER A 278 -1.98 37.31 50.04
C SER A 278 -1.49 38.75 49.76
N PRO A 279 -0.23 39.09 50.11
CA PRO A 279 0.29 40.46 50.04
C PRO A 279 0.62 40.91 48.61
N ILE A 280 0.29 42.16 48.29
CA ILE A 280 0.50 42.73 46.96
C ILE A 280 1.96 43.19 46.79
N THR A 281 2.73 42.41 46.05
CA THR A 281 4.15 42.69 45.73
C THR A 281 4.35 43.40 44.39
N LYS A 282 3.40 43.26 43.46
CA LYS A 282 3.43 43.81 42.09
C LYS A 282 2.07 44.38 41.69
N ASN A 283 2.06 45.25 40.68
CA ASN A 283 0.81 45.72 40.07
C ASN A 283 0.04 44.51 39.52
N THR A 284 -1.24 44.41 39.86
CA THR A 284 -2.05 43.19 39.66
C THR A 284 -3.43 43.57 39.13
N THR A 285 -3.90 42.87 38.10
CA THR A 285 -5.29 42.97 37.64
C THR A 285 -6.05 41.72 38.09
N LEU A 286 -7.21 41.93 38.68
CA LEU A 286 -8.14 40.88 39.09
C LEU A 286 -9.35 40.93 38.17
N TYR A 287 -9.64 39.80 37.52
CA TYR A 287 -10.71 39.63 36.53
C TYR A 287 -11.92 38.96 37.17
N ALA A 288 -13.13 39.41 36.83
CA ALA A 288 -14.37 38.78 37.28
C ALA A 288 -14.69 37.52 36.46
N ILE A 289 -14.83 36.38 37.13
CA ILE A 289 -15.16 35.08 36.51
C ILE A 289 -16.65 34.78 36.72
N TYR A 290 -17.32 34.26 35.69
CA TYR A 290 -18.75 33.93 35.68
C TYR A 290 -18.98 32.52 35.12
N ALA A 291 -20.04 31.84 35.57
CA ALA A 291 -20.53 30.57 35.01
C ALA A 291 -21.96 30.73 34.46
N PRO A 292 -22.34 29.99 33.41
CA PRO A 292 -23.68 30.06 32.85
C PRO A 292 -24.74 29.33 33.69
N ARG A 293 -26.01 29.74 33.53
CA ARG A 293 -27.16 29.01 34.06
C ARG A 293 -27.62 27.92 33.08
N ILE A 294 -27.79 26.72 33.61
CA ILE A 294 -28.27 25.54 32.89
C ILE A 294 -29.82 25.58 32.83
N CYS A 295 -30.41 25.27 31.68
CA CYS A 295 -31.87 25.17 31.50
C CYS A 295 -32.37 23.75 31.74
N SER A 296 -31.80 22.78 31.02
CA SER A 296 -32.29 21.39 30.95
C SER A 296 -31.25 20.45 30.34
N ILE A 297 -31.45 19.14 30.49
CA ILE A 297 -30.80 18.11 29.67
C ILE A 297 -31.77 17.79 28.53
N SER A 298 -31.60 18.44 27.38
CA SER A 298 -32.54 18.39 26.24
C SER A 298 -32.65 16.99 25.65
N ALA A 299 -31.51 16.35 25.37
CA ALA A 299 -31.44 14.99 24.84
C ALA A 299 -30.41 14.15 25.60
N ILE A 300 -30.62 12.84 25.63
CA ILE A 300 -29.65 11.87 26.14
C ILE A 300 -29.86 10.53 25.43
N THR A 301 -28.78 9.88 25.02
CA THR A 301 -28.75 8.57 24.36
C THR A 301 -27.61 7.73 24.95
N LYS A 302 -27.38 6.51 24.44
CA LYS A 302 -26.22 5.70 24.82
C LYS A 302 -24.85 6.26 24.36
N ASP A 303 -24.85 7.30 23.51
CA ASP A 303 -23.64 7.84 22.84
C ASP A 303 -23.38 9.32 23.15
N TYR A 304 -24.39 10.09 23.59
CA TYR A 304 -24.21 11.50 23.98
C TYR A 304 -25.22 12.01 25.00
N ILE A 305 -24.87 13.13 25.64
CA ILE A 305 -25.76 14.00 26.42
C ILE A 305 -25.79 15.41 25.82
N GLU A 306 -26.97 16.00 25.68
CA GLU A 306 -27.16 17.38 25.21
C GLU A 306 -27.72 18.26 26.34
N ILE A 307 -27.05 19.38 26.62
CA ILE A 307 -27.34 20.30 27.71
C ILE A 307 -27.70 21.66 27.14
N GLN A 308 -28.85 22.19 27.55
CA GLN A 308 -29.35 23.51 27.14
C GLN A 308 -28.91 24.58 28.16
N LEU A 309 -28.38 25.69 27.69
CA LEU A 309 -27.92 26.85 28.48
C LEU A 309 -28.68 28.13 28.10
N TYR A 310 -28.84 29.03 29.08
CA TYR A 310 -29.56 30.29 28.91
C TYR A 310 -28.81 31.38 28.12
N ASP A 311 -27.51 31.22 27.84
CA ASP A 311 -26.68 32.26 27.22
C ASP A 311 -25.86 31.72 26.04
N THR A 312 -25.83 32.48 24.93
CA THR A 312 -25.02 32.23 23.72
C THR A 312 -23.69 32.98 23.73
N ASN A 313 -23.43 33.82 24.75
CA ASN A 313 -22.16 34.54 24.93
C ASN A 313 -21.12 33.75 25.74
N VAL A 314 -21.38 32.48 26.06
CA VAL A 314 -20.45 31.59 26.77
C VAL A 314 -19.45 31.01 25.78
N PHE A 315 -18.19 31.43 25.85
CA PHE A 315 -17.13 30.91 24.99
C PHE A 315 -16.52 29.62 25.58
N PRO A 316 -16.12 28.65 24.75
CA PRO A 316 -15.30 27.52 25.20
C PRO A 316 -13.93 28.02 25.67
N LEU A 317 -13.32 27.26 26.58
CA LEU A 317 -11.94 27.41 27.02
C LEU A 317 -10.97 26.87 25.95
N ASP A 318 -9.67 27.14 26.11
CA ASP A 318 -8.60 26.71 25.19
C ASP A 318 -8.48 25.17 25.02
N ASP A 319 -9.13 24.39 25.88
CA ASP A 319 -9.24 22.91 25.83
C ASP A 319 -10.59 22.43 25.26
N GLY A 320 -11.48 23.35 24.85
CA GLY A 320 -12.81 23.08 24.33
C GLY A 320 -13.89 22.89 25.40
N SER A 321 -13.54 22.85 26.69
CA SER A 321 -14.52 22.75 27.79
C SER A 321 -15.25 24.08 28.06
N TYR A 322 -16.33 24.03 28.85
CA TYR A 322 -17.11 25.22 29.21
C TYR A 322 -17.01 25.47 30.71
N ALA A 323 -16.57 26.68 31.09
CA ALA A 323 -16.22 27.00 32.47
C ALA A 323 -17.40 26.84 33.44
N GLY A 324 -17.22 26.00 34.46
CA GLY A 324 -18.19 25.78 35.53
C GLY A 324 -19.37 24.88 35.15
N ILE A 325 -19.23 24.00 34.15
CA ILE A 325 -20.20 22.92 33.88
C ILE A 325 -19.54 21.57 34.23
N ILE A 326 -20.10 20.89 35.23
CA ILE A 326 -19.67 19.57 35.69
C ILE A 326 -20.74 18.56 35.29
N ILE A 327 -20.32 17.45 34.69
CA ILE A 327 -21.18 16.33 34.30
C ILE A 327 -20.64 15.09 35.01
N THR A 328 -21.46 14.49 35.86
CA THR A 328 -21.16 13.23 36.56
C THR A 328 -22.23 12.21 36.22
N TYR A 329 -21.87 10.94 36.26
CA TYR A 329 -22.81 9.84 36.10
C TYR A 329 -22.54 8.74 37.13
N ALA A 330 -23.55 7.92 37.40
CA ALA A 330 -23.44 6.72 38.21
C ALA A 330 -24.30 5.60 37.63
N LEU A 331 -23.83 4.37 37.77
CA LEU A 331 -24.62 3.15 37.63
C LEU A 331 -25.32 2.83 38.96
N ASP A 332 -26.35 1.98 38.95
CA ASP A 332 -27.18 1.56 40.11
C ASP A 332 -26.37 1.12 41.37
N ASN A 333 -25.10 0.75 41.21
CA ASN A 333 -24.17 0.35 42.28
C ASN A 333 -23.48 1.52 43.02
N GLY A 334 -23.87 2.78 42.76
CA GLY A 334 -23.73 3.89 43.71
C GLY A 334 -22.35 4.56 43.80
N TYR A 335 -21.46 4.32 42.84
CA TYR A 335 -20.24 5.11 42.64
C TYR A 335 -20.45 6.12 41.51
N TYR A 336 -20.12 7.39 41.78
CA TYR A 336 -19.96 8.40 40.75
C TYR A 336 -18.52 8.38 40.24
N ASP A 337 -18.35 8.36 38.92
CA ASP A 337 -17.04 8.50 38.27
C ASP A 337 -17.03 9.73 37.36
N GLU A 338 -15.87 10.34 37.15
CA GLU A 338 -15.75 11.47 36.23
C GLU A 338 -15.76 10.95 34.79
N LEU A 339 -16.90 11.13 34.12
CA LEU A 339 -17.09 10.68 32.76
C LEU A 339 -16.12 11.45 31.83
N ARG A 340 -15.16 10.72 31.24
CA ARG A 340 -14.32 11.27 30.17
C ARG A 340 -15.18 11.52 28.94
N LEU A 341 -15.58 12.78 28.78
CA LEU A 341 -16.34 13.28 27.65
C LEU A 341 -15.39 13.90 26.62
N ASN A 342 -15.75 13.77 25.34
CA ASN A 342 -15.15 14.59 24.31
C ASN A 342 -15.57 16.07 24.47
N PRO A 343 -14.74 17.04 24.04
CA PRO A 343 -15.12 18.45 24.01
C PRO A 343 -16.47 18.64 23.27
N PRO A 344 -17.42 19.40 23.84
CA PRO A 344 -18.77 19.47 23.30
C PRO A 344 -18.82 20.21 21.97
N SER A 345 -19.50 19.62 20.98
CA SER A 345 -20.02 20.39 19.84
C SER A 345 -21.17 21.28 20.33
N TYR A 346 -21.23 22.54 19.90
CA TYR A 346 -22.31 23.46 20.28
C TYR A 346 -23.18 23.92 19.11
N GLU A 347 -24.45 24.21 19.40
CA GLU A 347 -25.42 24.76 18.45
C GLU A 347 -26.29 25.82 19.14
N ASP A 348 -26.51 26.98 18.50
CA ASP A 348 -27.39 28.03 19.02
C ASP A 348 -28.79 27.92 18.38
N ARG A 349 -29.79 27.46 19.15
CA ARG A 349 -31.17 27.36 18.68
C ARG A 349 -32.02 28.44 19.32
N GLY A 350 -32.02 29.62 18.70
CA GLY A 350 -32.70 30.82 19.20
C GLY A 350 -31.90 31.50 20.32
N SER A 351 -32.53 31.77 21.46
CA SER A 351 -31.89 32.39 22.63
C SER A 351 -31.16 31.40 23.55
N TYR A 352 -30.91 30.17 23.10
CA TYR A 352 -30.32 29.10 23.90
C TYR A 352 -29.14 28.46 23.16
N ARG A 353 -28.04 28.20 23.89
CA ARG A 353 -26.93 27.36 23.42
C ARG A 353 -27.16 25.92 23.87
N TYR A 354 -26.95 24.97 22.97
CA TYR A 354 -27.00 23.54 23.25
C TYR A 354 -25.58 23.00 23.16
N LEU A 355 -25.09 22.38 24.25
CA LEU A 355 -23.80 21.71 24.31
C LEU A 355 -24.02 20.20 24.23
N LYS A 356 -23.53 19.56 23.18
CA LYS A 356 -23.63 18.13 22.95
C LYS A 356 -22.29 17.47 23.24
N TYR A 357 -22.20 16.78 24.37
CA TYR A 357 -21.02 16.04 24.80
C TYR A 357 -21.19 14.57 24.39
N TYR A 358 -20.22 14.03 23.64
CA TYR A 358 -20.18 12.62 23.29
C TYR A 358 -19.39 11.83 24.33
N PHE A 359 -19.86 10.65 24.69
CA PHE A 359 -19.11 9.73 25.55
C PHE A 359 -17.91 9.16 24.79
N ASN A 360 -16.82 8.86 25.47
CA ASN A 360 -15.64 8.25 24.83
C ASN A 360 -15.85 6.77 24.48
N GLU A 361 -16.79 6.11 25.16
CA GLU A 361 -17.22 4.74 24.94
C GLU A 361 -18.76 4.72 25.00
N THR A 362 -19.43 3.92 24.16
CA THR A 362 -20.89 3.76 24.20
C THR A 362 -21.30 3.11 25.53
N LEU A 363 -22.36 3.63 26.14
CA LEU A 363 -22.88 3.14 27.42
C LEU A 363 -23.52 1.76 27.27
N GLY A 364 -23.08 0.80 28.09
CA GLY A 364 -23.63 -0.56 28.14
C GLY A 364 -24.98 -0.67 28.86
N ILE A 365 -25.52 -1.89 28.92
CA ILE A 365 -26.84 -2.19 29.50
C ILE A 365 -26.91 -1.85 31.01
N GLY A 366 -27.97 -1.13 31.43
CA GLY A 366 -28.21 -0.73 32.81
C GLY A 366 -28.99 0.59 32.96
N THR A 367 -29.22 1.02 34.19
CA THR A 367 -29.67 2.40 34.50
C THR A 367 -28.46 3.29 34.70
N HIS A 368 -28.40 4.40 33.98
CA HIS A 368 -27.35 5.41 34.09
C HIS A 368 -27.95 6.72 34.60
N HIS A 369 -27.56 7.12 35.80
CA HIS A 369 -28.04 8.32 36.47
C HIS A 369 -27.11 9.50 36.14
N PHE A 370 -27.55 10.42 35.26
CA PHE A 370 -26.77 11.60 34.94
C PHE A 370 -27.09 12.76 35.86
N ARG A 371 -26.05 13.48 36.28
CA ARG A 371 -26.12 14.69 37.08
C ARG A 371 -25.28 15.79 36.42
N VAL A 372 -25.95 16.86 36.00
CA VAL A 372 -25.31 18.06 35.44
C VAL A 372 -25.44 19.19 36.45
N SER A 373 -24.35 19.90 36.74
CA SER A 373 -24.34 21.01 37.69
C SER A 373 -23.34 22.10 37.35
N ASN A 374 -23.60 23.31 37.86
CA ASN A 374 -22.57 24.33 38.04
C ASN A 374 -22.20 24.45 39.54
N ASP A 375 -21.10 25.14 39.87
CA ASP A 375 -20.51 25.23 41.22
C ASP A 375 -21.38 25.94 42.29
N ARG A 376 -22.68 26.12 42.04
CA ARG A 376 -23.66 26.80 42.91
C ARG A 376 -25.02 26.12 42.94
N ASP A 377 -25.01 24.82 43.24
CA ASP A 377 -26.16 24.00 43.62
C ASP A 377 -27.29 23.83 42.60
N ILE A 378 -27.25 24.45 41.41
CA ILE A 378 -28.15 24.07 40.31
C ILE A 378 -27.74 22.67 39.83
N THR A 379 -28.46 21.66 40.31
CA THR A 379 -28.31 20.26 39.93
C THR A 379 -29.52 19.82 39.11
N ILE A 380 -29.29 19.35 37.89
CA ILE A 380 -30.30 18.71 37.04
C ILE A 380 -29.93 17.24 36.89
N THR A 381 -30.84 16.34 37.23
CA THR A 381 -30.67 14.90 37.05
C THR A 381 -31.57 14.36 35.94
N LYS A 382 -31.09 13.36 35.20
CA LYS A 382 -31.86 12.63 34.19
C LYS A 382 -31.32 11.21 34.06
N ASP A 383 -32.22 10.24 34.11
CA ASP A 383 -31.86 8.83 33.98
C ASP A 383 -31.94 8.39 32.52
N LEU A 384 -31.02 7.52 32.11
CA LEU A 384 -31.06 6.79 30.86
C LEU A 384 -31.11 5.29 31.19
N ILE A 385 -32.18 4.61 30.77
CA ILE A 385 -32.30 3.16 30.91
C ILE A 385 -31.93 2.53 29.56
N ILE A 386 -30.83 1.78 29.54
CA ILE A 386 -30.40 0.98 28.40
C ILE A 386 -30.80 -0.46 28.70
N ALA A 387 -31.94 -0.88 28.14
CA ALA A 387 -32.41 -2.25 28.24
C ALA A 387 -31.64 -3.18 27.29
N ALA A 388 -31.52 -4.46 27.66
CA ALA A 388 -31.01 -5.46 26.72
C ALA A 388 -31.95 -5.58 25.50
N PRO A 389 -31.44 -5.57 24.27
CA PRO A 389 -32.25 -5.73 23.07
C PRO A 389 -32.88 -7.12 22.98
N ALA A 390 -33.87 -7.26 22.09
CA ALA A 390 -34.33 -8.56 21.63
C ALA A 390 -33.21 -9.30 20.86
N PRO A 391 -33.32 -10.63 20.66
CA PRO A 391 -32.56 -11.32 19.62
C PRO A 391 -32.76 -10.67 18.24
N VAL A 392 -31.81 -10.88 17.33
CA VAL A 392 -32.00 -10.50 15.91
C VAL A 392 -33.24 -11.18 15.33
N THR A 393 -33.89 -10.51 14.38
CA THR A 393 -35.11 -11.03 13.74
C THR A 393 -34.83 -11.42 12.29
N ASN A 394 -35.75 -12.15 11.66
CA ASN A 394 -35.63 -12.60 10.27
C ASN A 394 -34.35 -13.41 9.96
N LEU A 395 -33.73 -14.06 10.97
CA LEU A 395 -32.55 -14.89 10.76
C LEU A 395 -32.89 -16.04 9.80
N SER A 396 -32.10 -16.13 8.75
CA SER A 396 -32.15 -17.17 7.72
C SER A 396 -30.74 -17.50 7.24
N ALA A 397 -30.58 -18.70 6.69
CA ALA A 397 -29.36 -19.13 6.02
C ALA A 397 -29.75 -19.89 4.75
N MET A 398 -29.37 -19.36 3.59
CA MET A 398 -29.57 -20.03 2.31
C MET A 398 -28.35 -20.93 2.03
N PRO A 399 -28.54 -22.25 1.83
CA PRO A 399 -27.45 -23.15 1.45
C PRO A 399 -27.06 -22.96 -0.01
N GLU A 400 -25.75 -22.98 -0.26
CA GLU A 400 -25.13 -22.93 -1.59
C GLU A 400 -23.99 -23.97 -1.65
N ASP A 401 -23.30 -24.10 -2.79
CA ASP A 401 -22.28 -25.14 -3.00
C ASP A 401 -21.10 -24.96 -2.02
N CYS A 402 -21.03 -25.80 -0.99
CA CYS A 402 -20.09 -25.70 0.14
C CYS A 402 -20.10 -24.31 0.84
N GLN A 403 -21.23 -23.60 0.78
CA GLN A 403 -21.42 -22.23 1.29
C GLN A 403 -22.78 -22.10 2.00
N ALA A 404 -22.91 -21.11 2.88
CA ALA A 404 -24.19 -20.62 3.36
C ALA A 404 -24.22 -19.08 3.42
N THR A 405 -25.24 -18.49 2.81
CA THR A 405 -25.49 -17.04 2.83
C THR A 405 -26.47 -16.73 3.95
N ILE A 406 -25.96 -16.12 5.03
CA ILE A 406 -26.69 -15.81 6.26
C ILE A 406 -27.27 -14.40 6.15
N SER A 407 -28.55 -14.22 6.50
CA SER A 407 -29.18 -12.89 6.56
C SER A 407 -30.04 -12.73 7.82
N PHE A 408 -30.00 -11.54 8.43
CA PHE A 408 -30.80 -11.18 9.61
C PHE A 408 -31.03 -9.68 9.73
N THR A 409 -32.10 -9.28 10.43
CA THR A 409 -32.40 -7.88 10.76
C THR A 409 -31.91 -7.56 12.18
N THR A 410 -31.17 -6.46 12.33
CA THR A 410 -30.61 -6.01 13.62
C THR A 410 -31.71 -5.60 14.61
N ALA A 411 -31.44 -5.78 15.91
CA ALA A 411 -32.38 -5.48 16.99
C ALA A 411 -32.26 -4.00 17.43
N GLU A 412 -33.38 -3.36 17.76
CA GLU A 412 -33.48 -1.90 17.83
C GLU A 412 -32.40 -1.22 18.71
N ASN A 413 -31.75 -0.18 18.18
CA ASN A 413 -30.66 0.59 18.81
C ASN A 413 -29.35 -0.20 19.09
N TRP A 414 -29.21 -1.45 18.62
CA TRP A 414 -28.03 -2.29 18.86
C TRP A 414 -27.17 -2.54 17.60
N THR A 415 -25.86 -2.43 17.73
CA THR A 415 -24.93 -2.31 16.57
C THR A 415 -23.72 -3.26 16.61
N SER A 416 -23.65 -4.20 17.57
CA SER A 416 -22.59 -5.21 17.65
C SER A 416 -23.19 -6.61 17.86
N TYR A 417 -22.74 -7.57 17.05
CA TYR A 417 -23.23 -8.93 16.97
C TYR A 417 -22.08 -9.90 16.72
N THR A 418 -22.21 -11.14 17.19
CA THR A 418 -21.25 -12.21 16.88
C THR A 418 -21.96 -13.38 16.23
N VAL A 419 -21.56 -13.71 15.00
CA VAL A 419 -22.11 -14.85 14.24
C VAL A 419 -21.20 -16.05 14.42
N LYS A 420 -21.74 -17.11 15.02
CA LYS A 420 -21.05 -18.37 15.29
C LYS A 420 -21.67 -19.49 14.48
N VAL A 421 -20.84 -20.41 14.00
CA VAL A 421 -21.27 -21.61 13.28
C VAL A 421 -20.77 -22.83 14.04
N TYR A 422 -21.61 -23.86 14.12
CA TYR A 422 -21.34 -25.10 14.86
C TYR A 422 -21.54 -26.33 13.99
N ASP A 423 -20.59 -27.26 14.06
CA ASP A 423 -20.73 -28.66 13.64
C ASP A 423 -21.13 -29.47 14.89
N GLY A 424 -22.40 -29.85 14.98
CA GLY A 424 -22.99 -30.43 16.19
C GLY A 424 -22.80 -29.52 17.41
N SER A 425 -21.91 -29.91 18.34
CA SER A 425 -21.54 -29.13 19.52
C SER A 425 -20.25 -28.32 19.40
N SER A 426 -19.51 -28.47 18.29
CA SER A 426 -18.18 -27.89 18.09
C SER A 426 -18.30 -26.55 17.37
N GLU A 427 -17.79 -25.47 17.97
CA GLU A 427 -17.71 -24.16 17.30
C GLU A 427 -16.60 -24.19 16.25
N ILE A 428 -16.95 -23.91 14.99
CA ILE A 428 -16.03 -24.01 13.83
C ILE A 428 -15.66 -22.65 13.22
N THR A 429 -16.46 -21.60 13.47
CA THR A 429 -16.06 -20.20 13.25
C THR A 429 -16.88 -19.25 14.11
N SER A 430 -16.34 -18.05 14.37
CA SER A 430 -16.94 -16.99 15.18
C SER A 430 -16.53 -15.63 14.63
N ARG A 431 -17.44 -14.96 13.91
CA ARG A 431 -17.22 -13.70 13.18
C ARG A 431 -17.95 -12.53 13.87
N PRO A 432 -17.25 -11.51 14.38
CA PRO A 432 -17.89 -10.29 14.86
C PRO A 432 -18.42 -9.47 13.67
N VAL A 433 -19.55 -8.80 13.89
CA VAL A 433 -20.28 -7.98 12.92
C VAL A 433 -20.70 -6.68 13.60
N ARG A 434 -20.45 -5.54 12.94
CA ARG A 434 -20.87 -4.22 13.42
C ARG A 434 -21.63 -3.48 12.33
N THR A 435 -22.72 -2.81 12.69
CA THR A 435 -23.54 -2.01 11.75
C THR A 435 -23.44 -0.52 12.06
N GLY A 436 -23.54 0.30 11.01
CA GLY A 436 -23.54 1.78 11.14
C GLY A 436 -24.91 2.36 11.45
N SER A 437 -25.98 1.63 11.11
CA SER A 437 -27.37 2.04 11.27
C SER A 437 -28.20 0.90 11.90
N ASN A 438 -29.46 1.20 12.19
CA ASN A 438 -30.39 0.30 12.86
C ASN A 438 -31.85 0.79 12.69
N PRO A 439 -32.83 -0.09 12.42
CA PRO A 439 -32.66 -1.51 12.06
C PRO A 439 -32.14 -1.65 10.62
N ASP A 440 -31.06 -2.41 10.48
CA ASP A 440 -30.41 -2.77 9.21
C ASP A 440 -30.66 -4.25 8.91
N THR A 441 -30.67 -4.62 7.63
CA THR A 441 -30.54 -6.03 7.24
C THR A 441 -29.09 -6.32 6.95
N VAL A 442 -28.51 -7.24 7.71
CA VAL A 442 -27.17 -7.78 7.51
C VAL A 442 -27.27 -9.00 6.60
N THR A 443 -26.38 -9.10 5.63
CA THR A 443 -26.12 -10.34 4.88
C THR A 443 -24.62 -10.62 4.91
N LEU A 444 -24.23 -11.89 5.07
CA LEU A 444 -22.84 -12.33 5.09
C LEU A 444 -22.73 -13.80 4.66
N GLU A 445 -21.64 -14.12 3.99
CA GLU A 445 -21.37 -15.47 3.50
C GLU A 445 -20.42 -16.23 4.44
N ILE A 446 -20.62 -17.55 4.48
CA ILE A 446 -19.83 -18.54 5.21
C ILE A 446 -19.44 -19.63 4.21
N TYR A 447 -18.14 -19.80 3.96
CA TYR A 447 -17.59 -20.69 2.91
C TYR A 447 -16.90 -21.92 3.50
N GLY A 448 -16.52 -22.90 2.67
CA GLY A 448 -15.78 -24.10 3.10
C GLY A 448 -16.61 -25.07 3.95
N LEU A 449 -17.94 -25.01 3.86
CA LEU A 449 -18.84 -25.90 4.58
C LEU A 449 -18.92 -27.26 3.88
N LYS A 450 -18.91 -28.36 4.63
CA LYS A 450 -18.89 -29.71 4.05
C LYS A 450 -20.25 -30.09 3.47
N ASN A 451 -20.26 -30.50 2.20
CA ASN A 451 -21.45 -30.94 1.46
C ASN A 451 -22.29 -31.96 2.26
N GLY A 452 -23.60 -31.73 2.39
CA GLY A 452 -24.54 -32.58 3.11
C GLY A 452 -24.41 -32.56 4.63
N THR A 453 -23.53 -31.73 5.21
CA THR A 453 -23.34 -31.62 6.66
C THR A 453 -24.29 -30.56 7.24
N GLU A 454 -24.92 -30.86 8.37
CA GLU A 454 -25.83 -29.95 9.07
C GLU A 454 -25.08 -29.03 10.03
N TYR A 455 -25.18 -27.72 9.80
CA TYR A 455 -24.55 -26.68 10.61
C TYR A 455 -25.59 -25.85 11.34
N THR A 456 -25.35 -25.57 12.62
CA THR A 456 -26.15 -24.60 13.39
C THR A 456 -25.47 -23.24 13.37
N VAL A 457 -26.14 -22.24 12.81
CA VAL A 457 -25.72 -20.84 12.83
C VAL A 457 -26.42 -20.14 13.98
N LYS A 458 -25.65 -19.48 14.85
CA LYS A 458 -26.17 -18.66 15.96
C LYS A 458 -25.70 -17.21 15.78
N VAL A 459 -26.63 -16.28 15.76
CA VAL A 459 -26.32 -14.84 15.78
C VAL A 459 -26.58 -14.34 17.20
N LEU A 460 -25.49 -14.12 17.94
CA LEU A 460 -25.49 -13.57 19.29
C LEU A 460 -25.57 -12.05 19.19
N THR A 461 -26.39 -11.44 20.04
CA THR A 461 -26.38 -9.99 20.25
C THR A 461 -25.36 -9.68 21.34
N ASP A 462 -24.29 -8.95 21.01
CA ASP A 462 -23.15 -8.77 21.92
C ASP A 462 -23.58 -8.10 23.24
N GLU A 463 -22.83 -8.35 24.32
CA GLU A 463 -23.14 -7.93 25.71
C GLU A 463 -24.41 -8.57 26.32
N THR A 464 -25.07 -9.50 25.62
CA THR A 464 -26.27 -10.19 26.11
C THR A 464 -26.13 -11.73 26.12
N ASP A 465 -27.08 -12.39 26.77
CA ASP A 465 -27.36 -13.84 26.64
C ASP A 465 -28.28 -14.17 25.45
N LYS A 466 -28.66 -13.18 24.63
CA LYS A 466 -29.67 -13.30 23.58
C LYS A 466 -29.04 -13.66 22.24
N TYR A 467 -29.63 -14.66 21.59
CA TYR A 467 -29.27 -15.09 20.26
C TYR A 467 -30.51 -15.54 19.49
N ALA A 468 -30.42 -15.51 18.16
CA ALA A 468 -31.26 -16.31 17.28
C ALA A 468 -30.42 -17.46 16.71
N GLU A 469 -31.06 -18.59 16.39
CA GLU A 469 -30.40 -19.73 15.75
C GLU A 469 -31.17 -20.22 14.52
N TYR A 470 -30.43 -20.76 13.55
CA TYR A 470 -30.96 -21.31 12.32
C TYR A 470 -30.06 -22.45 11.84
N THR A 471 -30.65 -23.51 11.29
CA THR A 471 -29.93 -24.71 10.82
C THR A 471 -29.84 -24.72 9.31
N VAL A 472 -28.64 -24.97 8.77
CA VAL A 472 -28.38 -25.00 7.33
C VAL A 472 -27.58 -26.24 6.93
N SER A 473 -27.93 -26.84 5.79
CA SER A 473 -27.22 -27.98 5.21
C SER A 473 -26.81 -27.64 3.77
N PRO A 474 -25.59 -27.12 3.55
CA PRO A 474 -25.04 -26.86 2.22
C PRO A 474 -25.05 -28.12 1.37
N ALA A 475 -25.44 -28.00 0.10
CA ALA A 475 -25.62 -29.14 -0.79
C ALA A 475 -25.12 -28.77 -2.20
N ILE A 476 -24.12 -29.50 -2.70
CA ILE A 476 -23.60 -29.32 -4.05
C ILE A 476 -24.72 -29.55 -5.07
N THR A 477 -25.06 -28.50 -5.80
CA THR A 477 -26.15 -28.47 -6.77
C THR A 477 -25.57 -28.56 -8.18
N LYS A 478 -25.66 -29.75 -8.78
CA LYS A 478 -25.15 -29.99 -10.14
C LYS A 478 -25.65 -28.95 -11.15
N LYS A 479 -24.72 -28.21 -11.73
CA LYS A 479 -24.99 -27.32 -12.85
C LYS A 479 -25.10 -28.12 -14.14
N GLU A 480 -26.27 -28.04 -14.75
CA GLU A 480 -26.53 -28.59 -16.09
C GLU A 480 -25.96 -27.65 -17.16
N THR A 481 -25.31 -28.20 -18.19
CA THR A 481 -24.76 -27.48 -19.35
C THR A 481 -24.85 -28.39 -20.58
N ASP A 482 -24.84 -27.89 -21.81
CA ASP A 482 -24.76 -28.79 -22.99
C ASP A 482 -23.35 -29.31 -23.16
N TRP A 483 -22.38 -28.40 -23.20
CA TRP A 483 -20.95 -28.70 -23.25
C TRP A 483 -20.26 -28.24 -21.98
N LEU A 484 -19.32 -29.05 -21.51
CA LEU A 484 -18.39 -28.71 -20.43
C LEU A 484 -16.96 -28.81 -20.95
N VAL A 485 -16.17 -27.75 -20.77
CA VAL A 485 -14.73 -27.77 -21.02
C VAL A 485 -14.04 -27.77 -19.65
N ALA A 486 -13.46 -28.91 -19.29
CA ALA A 486 -12.70 -29.08 -18.04
C ALA A 486 -11.20 -28.96 -18.38
N MET A 487 -10.59 -27.89 -17.89
CA MET A 487 -9.23 -27.47 -18.24
C MET A 487 -8.26 -27.78 -17.09
N TYR A 488 -7.15 -28.42 -17.40
CA TYR A 488 -6.08 -28.75 -16.47
C TYR A 488 -4.83 -27.97 -16.88
N MET A 489 -4.59 -26.86 -16.17
CA MET A 489 -3.77 -25.74 -16.62
C MET A 489 -2.58 -25.56 -15.68
N ASP A 490 -1.51 -26.29 -15.96
CA ASP A 490 -0.26 -26.33 -15.18
C ASP A 490 0.60 -25.12 -15.57
N GLY A 491 0.41 -24.01 -14.85
CA GLY A 491 0.89 -22.68 -15.20
C GLY A 491 1.93 -22.09 -14.23
N ASP A 492 2.51 -22.89 -13.32
CA ASP A 492 3.51 -22.41 -12.36
C ASP A 492 4.89 -22.13 -13.00
N ASN A 493 5.11 -22.73 -14.17
CA ASN A 493 6.37 -22.84 -14.90
C ASN A 493 6.56 -21.76 -15.98
N ASN A 494 7.50 -21.95 -16.93
CA ASN A 494 7.77 -20.99 -18.00
C ASN A 494 6.66 -20.81 -19.06
N LEU A 495 5.55 -21.56 -18.99
CA LEU A 495 4.34 -21.38 -19.82
C LEU A 495 3.20 -20.63 -19.09
N HIS A 496 3.46 -20.17 -17.85
CA HIS A 496 2.60 -19.28 -17.05
C HIS A 496 1.82 -18.22 -17.86
N GLU A 497 2.51 -17.40 -18.66
CA GLU A 497 1.86 -16.27 -19.35
C GLU A 497 0.88 -16.66 -20.46
N PRO A 498 1.20 -17.58 -21.39
CA PRO A 498 0.23 -18.07 -22.37
C PRO A 498 -0.90 -18.91 -21.75
N ILE A 499 -0.62 -19.79 -20.77
CA ILE A 499 -1.68 -20.62 -20.15
C ILE A 499 -2.70 -19.72 -19.42
N TRP A 500 -2.27 -18.58 -18.86
CA TRP A 500 -3.18 -17.57 -18.32
C TRP A 500 -3.95 -16.79 -19.41
N LEU A 501 -3.35 -16.58 -20.58
CA LEU A 501 -4.01 -15.97 -21.73
C LEU A 501 -5.13 -16.88 -22.27
N ASP A 502 -4.94 -18.19 -22.31
CA ASP A 502 -5.96 -19.18 -22.71
C ASP A 502 -7.27 -19.00 -21.91
N LEU A 503 -7.17 -18.78 -20.59
CA LEU A 503 -8.33 -18.54 -19.72
C LEU A 503 -9.09 -17.26 -20.10
N ASN A 504 -8.37 -16.19 -20.48
CA ASN A 504 -8.97 -14.96 -20.97
C ASN A 504 -9.59 -15.12 -22.38
N GLU A 505 -8.97 -15.92 -23.25
CA GLU A 505 -9.56 -16.26 -24.55
C GLU A 505 -10.87 -17.06 -24.39
N VAL A 506 -10.94 -17.97 -23.42
CA VAL A 506 -12.19 -18.65 -23.04
C VAL A 506 -13.23 -17.66 -22.56
N GLU A 507 -12.92 -16.73 -21.64
CA GLU A 507 -13.89 -15.72 -21.19
C GLU A 507 -14.43 -14.84 -22.33
N TYR A 508 -13.59 -14.41 -23.27
CA TYR A 508 -14.01 -13.64 -24.44
C TYR A 508 -14.76 -14.50 -25.47
N GLY A 509 -14.43 -15.79 -25.58
CA GLY A 509 -15.18 -16.78 -26.34
C GLY A 509 -16.58 -17.00 -25.77
N LEU A 510 -16.71 -17.15 -24.44
CA LEU A 510 -17.98 -17.29 -23.73
C LEU A 510 -18.83 -16.02 -23.85
N TYR A 511 -18.23 -14.82 -23.73
CA TYR A 511 -18.92 -13.55 -24.04
C TYR A 511 -19.41 -13.50 -25.50
N SER A 512 -18.59 -13.98 -26.44
CA SER A 512 -18.95 -14.01 -27.86
C SER A 512 -20.23 -14.85 -28.12
N ILE A 513 -20.45 -15.92 -27.37
CA ILE A 513 -21.62 -16.83 -27.55
C ILE A 513 -22.78 -16.58 -26.58
N ARG A 514 -22.60 -15.88 -25.45
CA ARG A 514 -23.66 -15.58 -24.46
C ARG A 514 -24.30 -14.19 -24.65
N ASN A 515 -25.54 -14.03 -24.19
CA ASN A 515 -26.24 -12.75 -24.02
C ASN A 515 -25.81 -12.07 -22.70
N SER A 516 -26.25 -10.83 -22.48
CA SER A 516 -25.92 -10.05 -21.27
C SER A 516 -26.56 -10.58 -19.98
N ASP A 517 -27.48 -11.54 -20.07
CA ASP A 517 -28.07 -12.28 -18.93
C ASP A 517 -27.39 -13.64 -18.70
N GLY A 518 -26.31 -13.94 -19.43
CA GLY A 518 -25.57 -15.20 -19.38
C GLY A 518 -26.14 -16.33 -20.25
N THR A 519 -27.37 -16.22 -20.77
CA THR A 519 -27.98 -17.25 -21.63
C THR A 519 -27.26 -17.37 -22.98
N PRO A 520 -27.23 -18.54 -23.64
CA PRO A 520 -26.64 -18.65 -24.98
C PRO A 520 -27.42 -17.86 -26.04
N LYS A 521 -26.71 -17.24 -26.98
CA LYS A 521 -27.27 -16.62 -28.20
C LYS A 521 -27.84 -17.72 -29.09
N THR A 522 -28.93 -17.43 -29.82
CA THR A 522 -29.86 -18.37 -30.48
C THR A 522 -29.29 -19.48 -31.39
N ILE A 523 -28.01 -19.42 -31.80
CA ILE A 523 -27.36 -20.45 -32.62
C ILE A 523 -26.33 -21.30 -31.86
N TYR A 524 -26.06 -20.97 -30.59
CA TYR A 524 -25.05 -21.62 -29.74
C TYR A 524 -25.69 -22.45 -28.63
N ASP A 525 -24.98 -23.49 -28.23
CA ASP A 525 -25.32 -24.31 -27.08
C ASP A 525 -24.95 -23.65 -25.74
N GLU A 526 -25.45 -24.20 -24.64
CA GLU A 526 -24.98 -23.83 -23.31
C GLU A 526 -23.58 -24.42 -23.04
N VAL A 527 -22.56 -23.56 -23.00
CA VAL A 527 -21.17 -23.93 -22.70
C VAL A 527 -20.80 -23.43 -21.32
N THR A 528 -20.23 -24.31 -20.49
CA THR A 528 -19.51 -23.96 -19.26
C THR A 528 -18.05 -24.37 -19.42
N ALA A 529 -17.13 -23.54 -18.94
CA ALA A 529 -15.72 -23.88 -18.84
C ALA A 529 -15.28 -23.78 -17.37
N VAL A 530 -14.51 -24.76 -16.92
CA VAL A 530 -13.92 -24.81 -15.58
C VAL A 530 -12.44 -25.13 -15.70
N ALA A 531 -11.60 -24.47 -14.90
CA ALA A 531 -10.16 -24.67 -14.91
C ALA A 531 -9.65 -25.01 -13.51
N LEU A 532 -8.86 -26.07 -13.40
CA LEU A 532 -7.83 -26.14 -12.36
C LEU A 532 -6.61 -25.41 -12.92
N TRP A 533 -6.39 -24.19 -12.44
CA TRP A 533 -5.25 -23.35 -12.78
C TRP A 533 -4.20 -23.47 -11.69
N ASP A 534 -2.92 -23.51 -12.07
CA ASP A 534 -1.80 -23.50 -11.14
C ASP A 534 -0.81 -22.35 -11.38
N GLY A 535 -0.32 -21.75 -10.30
CA GLY A 535 0.53 -20.54 -10.30
C GLY A 535 -0.13 -19.33 -9.61
N ALA A 536 0.55 -18.71 -8.64
CA ALA A 536 -0.11 -17.84 -7.66
C ALA A 536 -0.77 -16.58 -8.26
N VAL A 537 -2.11 -16.53 -8.18
CA VAL A 537 -2.93 -15.39 -8.59
C VAL A 537 -2.85 -14.21 -7.60
N SER A 538 -3.24 -13.03 -8.05
CA SER A 538 -3.37 -11.84 -7.21
C SER A 538 -4.73 -11.19 -7.34
N TRP A 539 -5.12 -10.38 -6.36
CA TRP A 539 -6.42 -9.71 -6.28
C TRP A 539 -6.15 -8.20 -6.23
N ASP A 540 -6.62 -7.42 -7.21
CA ASP A 540 -6.26 -5.99 -7.32
C ASP A 540 -7.33 -5.00 -6.85
N GLY A 541 -8.45 -5.52 -6.34
CA GLY A 541 -9.57 -4.75 -5.82
C GLY A 541 -10.88 -5.28 -6.36
N VAL A 542 -11.87 -4.39 -6.42
CA VAL A 542 -13.21 -4.68 -6.95
C VAL A 542 -13.48 -3.88 -8.23
N ASP A 543 -14.34 -4.43 -9.08
CA ASP A 543 -14.83 -3.79 -10.30
C ASP A 543 -15.88 -2.68 -10.03
N GLY A 544 -16.49 -2.16 -11.10
CA GLY A 544 -17.54 -1.14 -11.01
C GLY A 544 -18.84 -1.59 -10.35
N ASP A 545 -19.07 -2.90 -10.24
CA ASP A 545 -20.24 -3.51 -9.59
C ASP A 545 -19.93 -3.98 -8.15
N GLY A 546 -18.68 -3.84 -7.69
CA GLY A 546 -18.23 -4.17 -6.33
C GLY A 546 -17.77 -5.61 -6.13
N LYS A 547 -17.43 -6.34 -7.21
CA LYS A 547 -16.93 -7.73 -7.17
C LYS A 547 -15.42 -7.80 -7.35
N ASP A 548 -14.75 -8.72 -6.66
CA ASP A 548 -13.29 -8.89 -6.75
C ASP A 548 -12.80 -9.24 -8.17
N THR A 549 -11.66 -8.66 -8.58
CA THR A 549 -11.00 -8.96 -9.86
C THR A 549 -9.69 -9.75 -9.70
N ILE A 550 -9.58 -10.86 -10.44
CA ILE A 550 -8.43 -11.77 -10.41
C ILE A 550 -7.39 -11.31 -11.44
N VAL A 551 -6.17 -11.04 -10.99
CA VAL A 551 -5.12 -10.39 -11.78
C VAL A 551 -3.94 -11.31 -12.03
N LYS A 552 -3.38 -11.17 -13.25
CA LYS A 552 -2.21 -11.86 -13.79
C LYS A 552 -1.32 -12.44 -12.68
N PRO A 553 -1.22 -13.77 -12.58
CA PRO A 553 -0.39 -14.41 -11.58
C PRO A 553 1.07 -14.02 -11.76
N LYS A 554 1.93 -14.34 -10.80
CA LYS A 554 3.33 -13.93 -10.84
C LYS A 554 4.23 -15.12 -11.15
N TYR A 555 5.01 -15.02 -12.23
CA TYR A 555 6.01 -16.03 -12.61
C TYR A 555 6.92 -16.41 -11.44
N GLY A 556 7.08 -17.72 -11.19
CA GLY A 556 7.84 -18.25 -10.07
C GLY A 556 7.17 -18.03 -8.71
N THR A 557 5.84 -18.07 -8.64
CA THR A 557 5.09 -18.16 -7.38
C THR A 557 4.04 -19.26 -7.42
N THR A 558 4.00 -20.03 -6.34
CA THR A 558 3.17 -21.20 -6.02
C THR A 558 1.73 -20.79 -5.67
N GLY A 559 0.72 -21.35 -6.34
CA GLY A 559 -0.67 -21.24 -5.86
C GLY A 559 -1.73 -21.76 -6.83
N SER A 560 -2.38 -22.87 -6.49
CA SER A 560 -3.39 -23.53 -7.35
C SER A 560 -4.84 -23.17 -6.99
N CYS A 561 -5.65 -22.88 -8.00
CA CYS A 561 -7.03 -22.39 -7.89
C CYS A 561 -8.01 -23.16 -8.82
N LEU A 562 -9.24 -23.40 -8.36
CA LEU A 562 -10.35 -23.80 -9.23
C LEU A 562 -11.18 -22.59 -9.66
N PHE A 563 -11.43 -22.46 -10.97
CA PHE A 563 -12.27 -21.42 -11.55
C PHE A 563 -13.45 -21.99 -12.33
N GLU A 564 -14.65 -21.42 -12.16
CA GLU A 564 -15.70 -21.43 -13.20
C GLU A 564 -15.57 -20.13 -14.00
N LEU A 565 -15.28 -20.24 -15.30
CA LEU A 565 -14.93 -19.08 -16.12
C LEU A 565 -16.16 -18.25 -16.54
N GLY A 566 -16.03 -16.94 -16.36
CA GLY A 566 -17.05 -15.93 -16.53
C GLY A 566 -17.27 -15.50 -17.98
N THR A 567 -17.25 -14.18 -18.20
CA THR A 567 -17.33 -13.55 -19.51
C THR A 567 -16.67 -12.18 -19.46
N ASP A 568 -15.68 -11.94 -20.31
CA ASP A 568 -15.10 -10.61 -20.50
C ASP A 568 -15.46 -10.06 -21.89
N THR A 569 -15.70 -8.75 -21.94
CA THR A 569 -15.89 -8.00 -23.18
C THR A 569 -14.58 -7.54 -23.80
N SER A 570 -13.48 -7.55 -23.04
CA SER A 570 -12.20 -7.07 -23.52
C SER A 570 -11.61 -8.00 -24.58
N THR A 571 -11.10 -7.40 -25.66
CA THR A 571 -10.30 -8.11 -26.66
C THR A 571 -8.82 -8.10 -26.26
N ALA A 572 -8.52 -8.18 -24.96
CA ALA A 572 -7.16 -8.10 -24.42
C ALA A 572 -6.41 -9.44 -24.53
N THR A 573 -6.62 -10.15 -25.64
CA THR A 573 -6.10 -11.49 -25.92
C THR A 573 -4.64 -11.43 -26.41
N ALA A 574 -3.80 -10.62 -25.74
CA ALA A 574 -2.40 -10.41 -26.09
C ALA A 574 -1.60 -9.81 -24.91
N ASN A 575 -0.45 -10.39 -24.61
CA ASN A 575 0.40 -10.14 -23.42
C ASN A 575 1.07 -8.74 -23.33
N ASN A 576 0.57 -7.73 -24.04
CA ASN A 576 1.27 -6.47 -24.29
C ASN A 576 0.42 -5.21 -24.02
N THR A 577 -0.52 -5.27 -23.06
CA THR A 577 -1.27 -4.10 -22.58
C THR A 577 -0.88 -3.74 -21.14
N SER A 578 -0.80 -2.43 -20.86
CA SER A 578 -0.26 -1.89 -19.60
C SER A 578 -1.09 -2.17 -18.34
N GLY A 579 -2.26 -2.81 -18.48
CA GLY A 579 -3.14 -3.20 -17.37
C GLY A 579 -3.01 -4.66 -16.93
N GLY A 580 -2.33 -5.50 -17.72
CA GLY A 580 -2.23 -6.95 -17.52
C GLY A 580 -3.49 -7.72 -17.93
N ASN A 581 -3.30 -9.01 -18.23
CA ASN A 581 -4.39 -9.96 -18.48
C ASN A 581 -5.07 -10.29 -17.13
N LYS A 582 -6.39 -10.12 -17.02
CA LYS A 582 -7.17 -10.30 -15.79
C LYS A 582 -8.42 -11.10 -16.09
N LEU A 583 -8.82 -12.02 -15.22
CA LEU A 583 -10.12 -12.69 -15.37
C LEU A 583 -11.23 -11.74 -14.91
N SER A 584 -12.39 -11.82 -15.57
CA SER A 584 -13.56 -11.01 -15.23
C SER A 584 -14.03 -11.30 -13.82
N SER A 585 -14.68 -10.31 -13.20
CA SER A 585 -15.42 -10.46 -11.94
C SER A 585 -16.61 -11.42 -12.01
N ASN A 586 -16.90 -11.99 -13.18
CA ASN A 586 -17.88 -13.05 -13.36
C ASN A 586 -17.25 -14.45 -13.36
N THR A 587 -15.91 -14.56 -13.39
CA THR A 587 -15.20 -15.80 -13.04
C THR A 587 -15.33 -16.03 -11.54
N LYS A 588 -15.76 -17.23 -11.15
CA LYS A 588 -15.86 -17.64 -9.74
C LYS A 588 -14.63 -18.46 -9.39
N ASN A 589 -13.91 -18.07 -8.35
CA ASN A 589 -13.02 -19.00 -7.64
C ASN A 589 -13.89 -19.95 -6.80
N LEU A 590 -13.75 -21.25 -7.04
CA LEU A 590 -14.48 -22.32 -6.38
C LEU A 590 -13.56 -23.19 -5.50
N SER A 591 -12.31 -22.78 -5.23
CA SER A 591 -11.33 -23.58 -4.48
C SER A 591 -11.81 -23.97 -3.07
N TYR A 592 -12.69 -23.18 -2.44
CA TYR A 592 -13.31 -23.52 -1.16
C TYR A 592 -14.28 -24.72 -1.22
N THR A 593 -14.72 -25.13 -2.42
CA THR A 593 -15.50 -26.36 -2.65
C THR A 593 -14.60 -27.61 -2.77
N ALA A 594 -13.28 -27.44 -2.78
CA ALA A 594 -12.28 -28.49 -2.99
C ALA A 594 -11.30 -28.59 -1.80
N PRO A 595 -11.59 -29.42 -0.78
CA PRO A 595 -10.73 -29.55 0.40
C PRO A 595 -9.34 -30.13 0.13
N TRP A 596 -9.12 -30.72 -1.05
CA TRP A 596 -7.82 -31.18 -1.53
C TRP A 596 -6.92 -30.05 -2.07
N ILE A 597 -7.47 -28.83 -2.26
CA ILE A 597 -6.72 -27.61 -2.57
C ILE A 597 -6.47 -26.82 -1.28
N VAL A 598 -7.55 -26.37 -0.61
CA VAL A 598 -7.44 -25.47 0.56
C VAL A 598 -7.15 -26.19 1.88
N GLY A 599 -7.23 -27.52 1.92
CA GLY A 599 -6.99 -28.36 3.10
C GLY A 599 -8.23 -28.56 3.98
N GLU A 600 -8.51 -29.80 4.42
CA GLU A 600 -9.63 -30.11 5.33
C GLU A 600 -9.53 -29.47 6.72
N ASP A 601 -8.32 -29.17 7.18
CA ASP A 601 -8.05 -28.46 8.44
C ASP A 601 -8.09 -26.93 8.28
N SER A 602 -8.35 -26.40 7.08
CA SER A 602 -8.61 -24.97 6.93
C SER A 602 -9.90 -24.60 7.64
N THR A 603 -9.81 -23.77 8.68
CA THR A 603 -11.03 -23.22 9.30
C THR A 603 -11.80 -22.44 8.24
N ILE A 604 -13.13 -22.44 8.33
CA ILE A 604 -14.07 -21.69 7.47
C ILE A 604 -13.68 -20.21 7.22
N THR A 605 -12.92 -19.61 8.13
CA THR A 605 -12.31 -18.26 8.01
C THR A 605 -11.17 -18.13 6.98
N TYR A 606 -10.54 -19.24 6.58
CA TYR A 606 -9.50 -19.33 5.55
C TYR A 606 -10.04 -19.85 4.21
N SER A 607 -11.30 -20.27 4.14
CA SER A 607 -11.93 -20.85 2.95
C SER A 607 -12.61 -19.79 2.07
N THR A 608 -12.06 -18.56 2.00
CA THR A 608 -12.69 -17.44 1.27
C THR A 608 -12.70 -17.66 -0.26
N PRO A 609 -13.56 -16.94 -1.01
CA PRO A 609 -13.49 -16.91 -2.49
C PRO A 609 -12.17 -16.30 -3.01
N THR A 610 -11.31 -15.78 -2.14
CA THR A 610 -9.96 -15.32 -2.48
C THR A 610 -8.86 -16.38 -2.23
N SER A 611 -9.20 -17.53 -1.64
CA SER A 611 -8.24 -18.56 -1.27
C SER A 611 -7.91 -19.50 -2.43
N CYS A 612 -6.63 -19.85 -2.50
CA CYS A 612 -6.05 -20.88 -3.36
C CYS A 612 -5.06 -21.71 -2.52
N GLY A 613 -4.79 -22.95 -2.95
CA GLY A 613 -3.92 -23.89 -2.25
C GLY A 613 -2.57 -24.04 -2.95
N GLU A 614 -1.98 -25.22 -2.83
CA GLU A 614 -0.95 -25.73 -3.75
C GLU A 614 -1.21 -27.22 -3.94
N VAL A 615 -1.27 -27.70 -5.19
CA VAL A 615 -1.45 -29.12 -5.51
C VAL A 615 -0.42 -29.56 -6.54
N ASN A 616 0.01 -30.82 -6.46
CA ASN A 616 0.99 -31.35 -7.39
C ASN A 616 0.30 -31.69 -8.73
N MET A 617 0.36 -30.79 -9.70
CA MET A 617 -0.26 -30.96 -11.03
C MET A 617 0.31 -32.16 -11.78
N GLY A 618 1.55 -32.55 -11.49
CA GLY A 618 2.18 -33.79 -11.99
C GLY A 618 1.69 -35.09 -11.31
N ASP A 619 0.88 -35.02 -10.24
CA ASP A 619 0.36 -36.19 -9.52
C ASP A 619 -1.00 -36.65 -10.09
N LYS A 620 -1.13 -37.97 -10.26
CA LYS A 620 -2.38 -38.63 -10.63
C LYS A 620 -3.51 -38.28 -9.66
N GLU A 621 -3.22 -38.20 -8.36
CA GLU A 621 -4.28 -37.99 -7.37
C GLU A 621 -4.91 -36.59 -7.50
N THR A 622 -4.16 -35.58 -7.93
CA THR A 622 -4.66 -34.25 -8.28
C THR A 622 -5.66 -34.33 -9.44
N LEU A 623 -5.31 -35.03 -10.52
CA LEU A 623 -6.22 -35.25 -11.65
C LEU A 623 -7.45 -36.11 -11.28
N ILE A 624 -7.29 -37.11 -10.41
CA ILE A 624 -8.42 -37.88 -9.85
C ILE A 624 -9.38 -36.95 -9.10
N ASN A 625 -8.84 -36.09 -8.23
CA ASN A 625 -9.64 -35.18 -7.43
C ASN A 625 -10.32 -34.10 -8.29
N PHE A 626 -9.65 -33.55 -9.29
CA PHE A 626 -10.25 -32.63 -10.27
C PHE A 626 -11.39 -33.29 -11.05
N LEU A 627 -11.18 -34.48 -11.63
CA LEU A 627 -12.21 -35.17 -12.41
C LEU A 627 -13.40 -35.62 -11.54
N ASN A 628 -13.16 -36.02 -10.30
CA ASN A 628 -14.22 -36.31 -9.33
C ASN A 628 -14.98 -35.04 -8.92
N TRP A 629 -14.29 -33.91 -8.72
CA TRP A 629 -14.90 -32.61 -8.43
C TRP A 629 -15.77 -32.13 -9.59
N VAL A 630 -15.28 -32.23 -10.83
CA VAL A 630 -16.05 -31.96 -12.07
C VAL A 630 -17.30 -32.83 -12.12
N ASN A 631 -17.15 -34.14 -11.91
CA ASN A 631 -18.28 -35.09 -11.91
C ASN A 631 -19.23 -34.92 -10.72
N ALA A 632 -18.85 -34.20 -9.66
CA ALA A 632 -19.73 -33.83 -8.54
C ALA A 632 -20.55 -32.57 -8.85
N HIS A 633 -19.94 -31.52 -9.43
CA HIS A 633 -20.56 -30.20 -9.59
C HIS A 633 -21.26 -29.99 -10.95
N TYR A 634 -20.99 -30.80 -11.98
CA TYR A 634 -21.50 -30.56 -13.33
C TYR A 634 -22.18 -31.77 -13.97
N THR A 635 -23.09 -31.50 -14.92
CA THR A 635 -23.65 -32.47 -15.87
C THR A 635 -23.59 -31.87 -17.27
N ALA A 636 -22.96 -32.55 -18.22
CA ALA A 636 -22.89 -32.12 -19.62
C ALA A 636 -23.84 -32.95 -20.50
N ARG A 637 -24.85 -32.33 -21.11
CA ARG A 637 -25.93 -33.00 -21.86
C ARG A 637 -25.49 -33.51 -23.24
N LYS A 638 -24.50 -32.87 -23.88
CA LYS A 638 -23.89 -33.27 -25.16
C LYS A 638 -22.49 -33.85 -24.99
N GLY A 639 -21.70 -33.32 -24.05
CA GLY A 639 -20.50 -33.99 -23.55
C GLY A 639 -19.44 -33.10 -22.92
N ILE A 640 -18.41 -33.76 -22.38
CA ILE A 640 -17.27 -33.14 -21.70
C ILE A 640 -16.04 -33.19 -22.62
N ILE A 641 -15.31 -32.08 -22.70
CA ILE A 641 -13.94 -32.01 -23.21
C ILE A 641 -13.02 -31.93 -21.99
N LEU A 642 -12.06 -32.86 -21.88
CA LEU A 642 -10.94 -32.72 -20.95
C LEU A 642 -9.77 -32.12 -21.73
N GLN A 643 -9.31 -30.96 -21.30
CA GLN A 643 -8.21 -30.24 -21.91
C GLN A 643 -7.02 -30.17 -20.95
N PHE A 644 -5.81 -30.25 -21.52
CA PHE A 644 -4.53 -30.05 -20.83
C PHE A 644 -3.74 -28.98 -21.58
N SER A 645 -3.20 -27.98 -20.91
CA SER A 645 -2.22 -27.02 -21.47
C SER A 645 -0.99 -26.98 -20.57
N ASP A 646 0.17 -27.38 -21.12
CA ASP A 646 1.53 -27.25 -20.58
C ASP A 646 2.56 -27.88 -21.56
N HIS A 647 3.84 -27.96 -21.16
CA HIS A 647 4.86 -28.81 -21.78
C HIS A 647 4.37 -30.24 -21.99
N GLY A 648 4.79 -30.79 -23.13
CA GLY A 648 4.51 -32.16 -23.51
C GLY A 648 5.77 -32.90 -23.94
N GLY A 649 5.80 -34.20 -23.65
CA GLY A 649 6.94 -35.07 -23.84
C GLY A 649 6.64 -36.35 -24.64
N GLY A 650 5.41 -36.48 -25.12
CA GLY A 650 4.85 -37.75 -25.56
C GLY A 650 4.73 -38.73 -24.39
N PRO A 651 4.66 -40.04 -24.64
CA PRO A 651 4.13 -40.96 -23.64
C PRO A 651 5.01 -41.13 -22.38
N ARG A 652 6.35 -41.11 -22.50
CA ARG A 652 7.31 -41.16 -21.36
C ARG A 652 8.79 -41.04 -21.76
N SER A 653 9.62 -40.42 -20.91
CA SER A 653 11.10 -40.58 -20.91
C SER A 653 11.67 -41.50 -19.82
N VAL A 654 12.90 -42.00 -20.05
CA VAL A 654 13.77 -42.57 -18.99
C VAL A 654 14.48 -41.47 -18.17
N ARG A 655 15.03 -41.89 -17.01
CA ARG A 655 16.00 -41.12 -16.20
C ARG A 655 17.45 -41.61 -16.35
N TYR A 656 17.68 -42.71 -17.07
CA TYR A 656 18.98 -43.37 -17.24
C TYR A 656 19.15 -43.89 -18.67
N ILE A 657 20.32 -43.66 -19.28
CA ILE A 657 20.72 -44.28 -20.55
C ILE A 657 21.76 -45.35 -20.25
N ASN A 658 21.53 -46.58 -20.70
CA ASN A 658 22.57 -47.63 -20.70
C ASN A 658 23.45 -47.48 -21.95
N THR A 659 24.77 -47.51 -21.78
CA THR A 659 25.72 -47.58 -22.90
C THR A 659 26.00 -49.04 -23.29
N ALA A 660 26.42 -49.26 -24.53
CA ALA A 660 26.77 -50.57 -25.12
C ALA A 660 27.99 -51.30 -24.48
N ASN A 661 28.35 -50.95 -23.24
CA ASN A 661 29.30 -51.65 -22.37
C ASN A 661 28.71 -51.87 -20.96
N GLY A 662 27.38 -51.81 -20.80
CA GLY A 662 26.67 -52.05 -19.54
C GLY A 662 26.75 -50.92 -18.50
N THR A 663 27.10 -49.68 -18.88
CA THR A 663 27.19 -48.56 -17.93
C THR A 663 25.93 -47.68 -17.97
N SER A 664 25.21 -47.59 -16.86
CA SER A 664 24.04 -46.69 -16.74
C SER A 664 24.48 -45.24 -16.47
N ILE A 665 24.33 -44.36 -17.45
CA ILE A 665 24.45 -42.92 -17.29
C ILE A 665 23.12 -42.38 -16.77
N LYS A 666 23.08 -41.91 -15.51
CA LYS A 666 21.96 -41.08 -15.05
C LYS A 666 21.93 -39.80 -15.87
N LEU A 667 20.81 -39.51 -16.51
CA LEU A 667 20.57 -38.20 -17.09
C LEU A 667 20.46 -37.15 -15.97
N GLY A 668 20.88 -35.91 -16.23
CA GLY A 668 20.71 -34.82 -15.26
C GLY A 668 19.24 -34.58 -14.99
N ASP A 669 18.86 -34.03 -13.83
CA ASP A 669 17.45 -33.96 -13.40
C ASP A 669 16.54 -33.00 -14.21
N THR A 670 17.09 -32.34 -15.24
CA THR A 670 16.35 -31.61 -16.30
C THR A 670 16.13 -32.44 -17.58
N SER A 671 16.76 -33.61 -17.69
CA SER A 671 16.72 -34.53 -18.83
C SER A 671 16.14 -35.87 -18.38
N GLY A 672 14.94 -36.20 -18.84
CA GLY A 672 14.09 -37.23 -18.25
C GLY A 672 12.80 -36.70 -17.61
N ARG A 673 12.57 -35.37 -17.68
CA ARG A 673 11.27 -34.71 -17.54
C ARG A 673 10.55 -34.71 -18.90
N ARG A 674 9.82 -35.78 -19.26
CA ARG A 674 9.00 -35.83 -20.48
C ARG A 674 7.80 -36.77 -20.28
N ALA A 675 6.67 -36.16 -19.98
CA ALA A 675 5.31 -36.65 -20.24
C ALA A 675 4.40 -35.41 -20.35
N LEU A 676 3.28 -35.32 -19.62
CA LEU A 676 2.39 -34.15 -19.59
C LEU A 676 2.48 -33.42 -18.23
N CYS A 677 2.19 -32.11 -18.19
CA CYS A 677 2.05 -31.28 -16.99
C CYS A 677 3.26 -31.37 -16.03
N TRP A 678 4.25 -30.51 -16.27
CA TRP A 678 5.60 -30.53 -15.70
C TRP A 678 5.82 -29.57 -14.52
N ASP A 679 4.78 -29.24 -13.75
CA ASP A 679 4.79 -28.78 -12.34
C ASP A 679 6.21 -28.55 -11.77
N GLU A 680 6.73 -27.31 -11.90
CA GLU A 680 8.11 -27.03 -11.52
C GLU A 680 8.29 -26.84 -10.01
N SER A 681 7.26 -26.41 -9.27
CA SER A 681 7.25 -26.30 -7.81
C SER A 681 7.37 -27.66 -7.10
N SER A 682 6.65 -28.69 -7.56
CA SER A 682 6.63 -30.04 -6.98
C SER A 682 7.83 -30.89 -7.40
N SER A 683 9.01 -30.27 -7.46
CA SER A 683 10.28 -30.89 -7.86
C SER A 683 10.32 -31.37 -9.33
N SER A 684 9.54 -30.75 -10.22
CA SER A 684 9.45 -31.14 -11.64
C SER A 684 8.89 -32.55 -11.82
N ASN A 685 7.73 -32.78 -11.21
CA ASN A 685 6.95 -34.00 -11.38
C ASN A 685 6.28 -34.00 -12.78
N PHE A 686 5.63 -35.11 -13.17
CA PHE A 686 4.83 -35.15 -14.40
C PHE A 686 3.79 -36.27 -14.45
N LEU A 687 2.64 -35.94 -15.05
CA LEU A 687 1.58 -36.88 -15.39
C LEU A 687 2.03 -37.78 -16.55
N LYS A 688 2.06 -39.10 -16.32
CA LYS A 688 2.35 -40.09 -17.35
C LYS A 688 1.05 -40.44 -18.07
N THR A 689 1.10 -40.84 -19.34
CA THR A 689 -0.08 -41.33 -20.11
C THR A 689 -0.90 -42.38 -19.35
N LYS A 690 -0.22 -43.29 -18.63
CA LYS A 690 -0.84 -44.26 -17.72
C LYS A 690 -1.61 -43.60 -16.59
N ASP A 691 -1.02 -42.61 -15.93
CA ASP A 691 -1.62 -41.91 -14.79
C ASP A 691 -2.93 -41.20 -15.20
N VAL A 692 -2.94 -40.54 -16.37
CA VAL A 692 -4.15 -39.95 -16.96
C VAL A 692 -5.25 -40.99 -17.17
N SER A 693 -4.92 -42.17 -17.73
CA SER A 693 -5.90 -43.24 -17.93
C SER A 693 -6.40 -43.90 -16.64
N GLU A 694 -5.55 -43.99 -15.61
CA GLU A 694 -5.93 -44.48 -14.30
C GLU A 694 -6.83 -43.45 -13.57
N ALA A 695 -6.58 -42.15 -13.76
CA ALA A 695 -7.44 -41.09 -13.24
C ALA A 695 -8.82 -41.06 -13.91
N LEU A 696 -8.87 -41.13 -15.25
CA LEU A 696 -10.12 -41.24 -16.01
C LEU A 696 -10.96 -42.43 -15.54
N LYS A 697 -10.33 -43.58 -15.32
CA LYS A 697 -10.98 -44.78 -14.79
C LYS A 697 -11.49 -44.62 -13.36
N ALA A 698 -10.71 -43.99 -12.48
CA ALA A 698 -11.12 -43.72 -11.10
C ALA A 698 -12.33 -42.76 -11.05
N ALA A 699 -12.33 -41.74 -11.90
CA ALA A 699 -13.43 -40.81 -12.11
C ALA A 699 -14.62 -41.40 -12.92
N ARG A 700 -14.62 -42.72 -13.20
CA ARG A 700 -15.70 -43.48 -13.83
C ARG A 700 -15.98 -43.13 -15.30
N PHE A 701 -14.99 -42.62 -16.03
CA PHE A 701 -15.02 -42.61 -17.49
C PHE A 701 -14.75 -44.03 -18.03
N GLY A 702 -15.28 -44.34 -19.21
CA GLY A 702 -15.21 -45.66 -19.84
C GLY A 702 -16.15 -45.75 -21.05
N ARG A 703 -16.26 -46.92 -21.71
CA ARG A 703 -17.02 -47.05 -22.98
C ARG A 703 -18.49 -46.60 -22.90
N ASP A 704 -19.13 -46.79 -21.75
CA ASP A 704 -20.53 -46.38 -21.51
C ASP A 704 -20.67 -44.91 -21.05
N ASN A 705 -19.55 -44.24 -20.73
CA ASN A 705 -19.45 -42.87 -20.23
C ASN A 705 -18.13 -42.24 -20.72
N GLN A 706 -18.04 -41.98 -22.02
CA GLN A 706 -16.83 -41.41 -22.64
C GLN A 706 -16.85 -39.88 -22.66
N LEU A 707 -15.68 -39.28 -22.45
CA LEU A 707 -15.41 -37.90 -22.85
C LEU A 707 -15.64 -37.73 -24.37
N SER A 708 -16.06 -36.55 -24.79
CA SER A 708 -16.21 -36.24 -26.21
C SER A 708 -14.85 -36.01 -26.87
N ILE A 709 -13.95 -35.27 -26.22
CA ILE A 709 -12.57 -35.03 -26.69
C ILE A 709 -11.62 -35.08 -25.48
N ILE A 710 -10.46 -35.70 -25.63
CA ILE A 710 -9.25 -35.35 -24.86
C ILE A 710 -8.43 -34.41 -25.74
N LEU A 711 -8.28 -33.17 -25.31
CA LEU A 711 -7.63 -32.09 -26.03
C LEU A 711 -6.28 -31.80 -25.38
N MET A 712 -5.19 -32.10 -26.08
CA MET A 712 -3.84 -31.96 -25.56
C MET A 712 -3.16 -30.78 -26.24
N ASP A 713 -3.25 -29.62 -25.58
CA ASP A 713 -2.52 -28.39 -25.94
C ASP A 713 -1.08 -28.48 -25.40
N VAL A 714 -0.40 -29.55 -25.80
CA VAL A 714 0.93 -29.95 -25.32
C VAL A 714 1.75 -30.48 -26.49
N CYS A 715 3.07 -30.45 -26.35
CA CYS A 715 3.96 -31.03 -27.35
C CYS A 715 3.86 -32.57 -27.38
N LEU A 716 3.84 -33.16 -28.59
CA LEU A 716 3.99 -34.60 -28.85
C LEU A 716 2.86 -35.52 -28.35
N GLY A 717 1.70 -34.97 -27.94
CA GLY A 717 0.56 -35.74 -27.41
C GLY A 717 -0.26 -36.56 -28.43
N SER A 718 0.13 -36.59 -29.71
CA SER A 718 -0.45 -37.48 -30.73
C SER A 718 0.47 -38.69 -30.99
N SER A 719 0.65 -39.53 -29.97
CA SER A 719 1.22 -40.89 -30.13
C SER A 719 0.12 -41.96 -30.13
N LEU A 720 0.40 -43.10 -30.77
CA LEU A 720 -0.46 -44.27 -30.74
C LEU A 720 -0.48 -44.91 -29.34
N GLU A 721 0.59 -44.77 -28.57
CA GLU A 721 0.63 -45.17 -27.17
C GLU A 721 -0.41 -44.40 -26.34
N GLU A 722 -0.53 -43.08 -26.54
CA GLU A 722 -1.58 -42.24 -25.94
C GLU A 722 -2.97 -42.61 -26.48
N ALA A 723 -3.16 -42.65 -27.79
CA ALA A 723 -4.43 -42.98 -28.40
C ALA A 723 -4.97 -44.36 -27.93
N TYR A 724 -4.11 -45.39 -27.85
CA TYR A 724 -4.50 -46.72 -27.39
C TYR A 724 -4.72 -46.77 -25.87
N GLN A 725 -4.00 -45.98 -25.07
CA GLN A 725 -4.26 -45.86 -23.64
C GLN A 725 -5.61 -45.17 -23.36
N PHE A 726 -5.99 -44.18 -24.18
CA PHE A 726 -7.19 -43.36 -23.97
C PHE A 726 -8.45 -43.90 -24.67
N LYS A 727 -8.33 -44.91 -25.54
CA LYS A 727 -9.41 -45.39 -26.43
C LYS A 727 -10.73 -45.76 -25.75
N ASP A 728 -10.67 -46.23 -24.51
CA ASP A 728 -11.84 -46.66 -23.75
C ASP A 728 -12.53 -45.50 -23.02
N TYR A 729 -11.89 -44.32 -22.92
CA TYR A 729 -12.32 -43.21 -22.07
C TYR A 729 -12.80 -41.96 -22.84
N ALA A 730 -12.44 -41.82 -24.12
CA ALA A 730 -12.83 -40.70 -24.96
C ALA A 730 -13.20 -41.15 -26.39
N LYS A 731 -13.98 -40.33 -27.11
CA LYS A 731 -14.34 -40.56 -28.52
C LYS A 731 -13.23 -40.08 -29.47
N TYR A 732 -12.68 -38.90 -29.21
CA TYR A 732 -11.58 -38.32 -29.98
C TYR A 732 -10.39 -37.93 -29.10
N LEU A 733 -9.18 -38.08 -29.65
CA LEU A 733 -7.96 -37.42 -29.18
C LEU A 733 -7.64 -36.29 -30.17
N ALA A 734 -7.40 -35.09 -29.66
CA ALA A 734 -7.05 -33.90 -30.44
C ALA A 734 -5.72 -33.35 -29.90
N ALA A 735 -4.63 -33.50 -30.65
CA ALA A 735 -3.28 -33.26 -30.14
C ALA A 735 -2.26 -32.97 -31.27
N SER A 736 -1.09 -32.44 -30.91
CA SER A 736 0.05 -32.31 -31.83
C SER A 736 0.95 -33.55 -31.81
N PRO A 737 1.28 -34.17 -32.96
CA PRO A 737 2.34 -35.18 -33.06
C PRO A 737 3.77 -34.60 -32.98
N ASN A 738 3.92 -33.29 -33.16
CA ASN A 738 5.18 -32.54 -33.01
C ASN A 738 5.08 -31.59 -31.79
N THR A 739 5.98 -30.62 -31.67
CA THR A 739 5.76 -29.42 -30.85
C THR A 739 4.47 -28.68 -31.20
N ILE A 740 3.97 -27.91 -30.24
CA ILE A 740 2.91 -26.91 -30.41
C ILE A 740 3.51 -25.53 -30.11
N PRO A 741 3.07 -24.42 -30.74
CA PRO A 741 3.54 -23.08 -30.38
C PRO A 741 3.16 -22.74 -28.94
N GLY A 742 4.00 -21.95 -28.27
CA GLY A 742 3.74 -21.51 -26.89
C GLY A 742 2.59 -20.52 -26.72
N THR A 743 1.66 -20.44 -27.68
CA THR A 743 0.38 -19.71 -27.60
C THR A 743 -0.81 -20.63 -27.86
N GLY A 744 -0.60 -21.95 -27.71
CA GLY A 744 -1.62 -22.98 -27.67
C GLY A 744 -2.62 -22.97 -28.83
N LEU A 745 -3.88 -23.23 -28.52
CA LEU A 745 -5.03 -23.20 -29.42
C LEU A 745 -5.80 -21.86 -29.33
N ASP A 746 -6.51 -21.46 -30.41
CA ASP A 746 -7.48 -20.34 -30.36
C ASP A 746 -8.73 -20.75 -29.56
N TYR A 747 -8.71 -20.46 -28.25
CA TYR A 747 -9.81 -20.82 -27.34
C TYR A 747 -11.06 -19.99 -27.59
N ILE A 748 -10.90 -18.77 -28.13
CA ILE A 748 -12.02 -17.90 -28.52
C ILE A 748 -12.88 -18.59 -29.59
N LYS A 749 -12.23 -19.24 -30.57
CA LYS A 749 -12.91 -19.99 -31.63
C LYS A 749 -13.36 -21.36 -31.19
N LEU A 750 -12.64 -22.05 -30.29
CA LEU A 750 -13.15 -23.27 -29.64
C LEU A 750 -14.53 -23.00 -29.01
N MET A 751 -14.71 -21.92 -28.25
CA MET A 751 -16.04 -21.55 -27.71
C MET A 751 -17.08 -21.29 -28.81
N LYS A 752 -16.69 -20.71 -29.95
CA LYS A 752 -17.58 -20.45 -31.10
C LYS A 752 -17.87 -21.70 -31.96
N SER A 753 -17.20 -22.83 -31.71
CA SER A 753 -17.48 -24.09 -32.39
C SER A 753 -18.80 -24.74 -31.91
N PHE A 754 -19.18 -24.53 -30.64
CA PHE A 754 -20.37 -25.13 -29.99
C PHE A 754 -21.71 -24.52 -30.46
N LYS A 755 -22.04 -24.71 -31.73
CA LYS A 755 -23.33 -24.31 -32.31
C LYS A 755 -24.35 -25.43 -32.14
N THR A 756 -25.62 -25.08 -31.92
CA THR A 756 -26.69 -26.07 -31.66
C THR A 756 -26.99 -26.99 -32.84
N ALA A 757 -26.62 -26.59 -34.06
CA ALA A 757 -26.73 -27.39 -35.28
C ALA A 757 -25.48 -28.21 -35.62
N ASP A 758 -24.35 -27.94 -34.95
CA ASP A 758 -23.07 -28.58 -35.23
C ASP A 758 -22.90 -29.80 -34.31
N ASP A 759 -22.37 -30.89 -34.87
CA ASP A 759 -22.10 -32.12 -34.12
C ASP A 759 -20.62 -32.21 -33.68
N LEU A 760 -20.27 -33.29 -32.96
CA LEU A 760 -18.92 -33.48 -32.45
C LEU A 760 -17.86 -33.64 -33.57
N GLU A 761 -18.26 -34.17 -34.72
CA GLU A 761 -17.39 -34.23 -35.90
C GLU A 761 -17.14 -32.83 -36.47
N THR A 762 -18.18 -32.01 -36.59
CA THR A 762 -18.10 -30.61 -37.03
C THR A 762 -17.27 -29.76 -36.07
N ILE A 763 -17.42 -29.95 -34.75
CA ILE A 763 -16.61 -29.29 -33.72
C ILE A 763 -15.13 -29.67 -33.86
N THR A 764 -14.80 -30.97 -33.91
CA THR A 764 -13.40 -31.41 -34.06
C THR A 764 -12.76 -30.97 -35.37
N LYS A 765 -13.52 -30.91 -36.47
CA LYS A 765 -13.08 -30.33 -37.74
C LYS A 765 -12.75 -28.84 -37.61
N THR A 766 -13.62 -28.08 -36.93
CA THR A 766 -13.44 -26.63 -36.69
C THR A 766 -12.13 -26.37 -35.93
N ILE A 767 -11.83 -27.12 -34.86
CA ILE A 767 -10.58 -26.99 -34.10
C ILE A 767 -9.34 -27.10 -35.01
N LEU A 768 -9.33 -28.06 -35.94
CA LEU A 768 -8.19 -28.26 -36.85
C LEU A 768 -8.12 -27.19 -37.96
N GLU A 769 -9.25 -26.80 -38.54
CA GLU A 769 -9.30 -25.69 -39.51
C GLU A 769 -8.86 -24.36 -38.89
N ASP A 770 -9.13 -24.17 -37.59
CA ASP A 770 -8.76 -22.96 -36.87
C ASP A 770 -7.30 -22.94 -36.43
N TYR A 771 -6.73 -24.05 -35.97
CA TYR A 771 -5.29 -24.18 -35.74
C TYR A 771 -4.49 -24.01 -37.05
N GLN A 772 -4.97 -24.59 -38.15
CA GLN A 772 -4.44 -24.32 -39.49
C GLN A 772 -4.52 -22.81 -39.81
N SER A 773 -5.66 -22.15 -39.57
CA SER A 773 -5.82 -20.72 -39.81
C SER A 773 -4.96 -19.84 -38.90
N GLN A 774 -4.56 -20.33 -37.72
CA GLN A 774 -3.75 -19.61 -36.73
C GLN A 774 -2.26 -19.69 -37.06
N TYR A 775 -1.78 -20.86 -37.51
CA TYR A 775 -0.35 -21.15 -37.64
C TYR A 775 0.16 -21.43 -39.05
N HIS A 776 -0.68 -21.39 -40.10
CA HIS A 776 -0.19 -21.53 -41.47
C HIS A 776 0.75 -20.39 -41.86
N SER A 777 2.04 -20.68 -42.05
CA SER A 777 3.06 -19.65 -42.24
C SER A 777 3.24 -19.27 -43.72
N PHE A 778 2.90 -18.01 -44.03
CA PHE A 778 3.17 -17.44 -45.35
C PHE A 778 4.68 -17.17 -45.53
N ASN A 779 5.39 -18.16 -46.07
CA ASN A 779 6.74 -18.08 -46.66
C ASN A 779 7.91 -17.94 -45.64
N ILE A 780 8.96 -18.76 -45.87
CA ILE A 780 10.24 -18.82 -45.12
C ILE A 780 10.84 -17.45 -44.74
N ASN A 781 10.59 -16.40 -45.55
CA ASN A 781 11.06 -15.05 -45.29
C ASN A 781 10.55 -14.45 -43.96
N LEU A 782 9.34 -14.78 -43.48
CA LEU A 782 8.86 -14.29 -42.18
C LEU A 782 9.61 -14.94 -41.01
N TRP A 783 9.84 -16.25 -41.06
CA TRP A 783 10.67 -16.97 -40.08
C TRP A 783 12.12 -16.46 -40.09
N ASN A 784 12.71 -16.24 -41.27
CA ASN A 784 14.04 -15.64 -41.40
C ASN A 784 14.12 -14.21 -40.85
N ASN A 785 13.03 -13.43 -40.94
CA ASN A 785 12.96 -12.11 -40.32
C ASN A 785 12.80 -12.18 -38.79
N TYR A 786 12.05 -13.16 -38.27
CA TYR A 786 11.92 -13.42 -36.83
C TYR A 786 13.26 -13.86 -36.22
N ALA A 787 13.98 -14.80 -36.86
CA ALA A 787 15.32 -15.19 -36.44
C ALA A 787 16.31 -14.00 -36.48
N GLN A 788 16.27 -13.17 -37.53
CA GLN A 788 17.08 -11.96 -37.61
C GLN A 788 16.70 -10.89 -36.58
N SER A 789 15.45 -10.81 -36.13
CA SER A 789 15.05 -9.86 -35.07
C SER A 789 15.45 -10.37 -33.68
N ALA A 790 15.26 -11.66 -33.39
CA ALA A 790 15.62 -12.29 -32.12
C ALA A 790 17.14 -12.37 -31.89
N PHE A 791 17.92 -12.72 -32.92
CA PHE A 791 19.39 -12.78 -32.83
C PHE A 791 20.08 -11.47 -33.24
N GLY A 792 19.37 -10.54 -33.87
CA GLY A 792 19.87 -9.22 -34.25
C GLY A 792 21.18 -9.25 -35.04
N LYS A 793 22.12 -8.40 -34.66
CA LYS A 793 23.47 -8.32 -35.28
C LYS A 793 24.28 -9.61 -35.13
N SER A 794 23.91 -10.52 -34.23
CA SER A 794 24.60 -11.80 -34.02
C SER A 794 24.33 -12.80 -35.14
N TYR A 795 23.17 -12.71 -35.82
CA TYR A 795 22.81 -13.62 -36.92
C TYR A 795 23.86 -13.60 -38.06
N ALA A 796 24.35 -12.41 -38.39
CA ALA A 796 25.40 -12.20 -39.39
C ALA A 796 26.80 -12.70 -38.96
N LEU A 797 27.00 -13.03 -37.68
CA LEU A 797 28.26 -13.54 -37.13
C LEU A 797 28.30 -15.08 -37.03
N LEU A 798 27.18 -15.76 -37.33
CA LEU A 798 27.09 -17.21 -37.33
C LEU A 798 27.80 -17.82 -38.55
N THR A 799 28.48 -18.96 -38.38
CA THR A 799 28.96 -19.75 -39.53
C THR A 799 27.78 -20.30 -40.31
N ASP A 800 27.98 -20.65 -41.59
CA ASP A 800 26.87 -21.15 -42.41
C ASP A 800 26.31 -22.47 -41.85
N SER A 801 27.16 -23.32 -41.26
CA SER A 801 26.73 -24.49 -40.48
C SER A 801 25.99 -24.21 -39.16
N GLN A 802 26.01 -22.97 -38.66
CA GLN A 802 25.16 -22.52 -37.55
C GLN A 802 23.85 -21.92 -38.08
N LYS A 803 23.84 -21.39 -39.32
CA LYS A 803 22.63 -20.98 -40.02
C LYS A 803 21.82 -22.21 -40.45
N GLU A 804 22.46 -23.23 -41.04
CA GLU A 804 21.86 -24.54 -41.33
C GLU A 804 21.17 -25.15 -40.10
N VAL A 805 21.78 -25.01 -38.90
CA VAL A 805 21.19 -25.49 -37.63
C VAL A 805 20.03 -24.61 -37.14
N LEU A 806 20.01 -23.31 -37.43
CA LEU A 806 18.87 -22.43 -37.15
C LEU A 806 17.73 -22.58 -38.17
N GLU A 807 18.06 -22.85 -39.43
CA GLU A 807 17.12 -23.15 -40.51
C GLU A 807 16.45 -24.51 -40.23
N TRP A 808 17.21 -25.52 -39.82
CA TRP A 808 16.69 -26.79 -39.29
C TRP A 808 15.87 -26.61 -38.00
N ALA A 809 16.27 -25.70 -37.10
CA ALA A 809 15.44 -25.35 -35.94
C ALA A 809 14.14 -24.60 -36.34
N GLY A 810 14.13 -23.94 -37.50
CA GLY A 810 12.93 -23.39 -38.14
C GLY A 810 12.05 -24.48 -38.77
N GLU A 811 12.63 -25.57 -39.29
CA GLU A 811 11.90 -26.76 -39.70
C GLU A 811 11.28 -27.50 -38.48
N LEU A 812 11.94 -27.49 -37.31
CA LEU A 812 11.32 -27.88 -36.03
C LEU A 812 10.23 -26.91 -35.54
N GLY A 813 10.11 -25.73 -36.17
CA GLY A 813 9.01 -24.78 -35.98
C GLY A 813 7.77 -25.09 -36.84
N GLN A 814 7.78 -26.17 -37.62
CA GLN A 814 6.60 -26.64 -38.37
C GLN A 814 5.55 -27.20 -37.40
N THR A 815 4.44 -26.48 -37.29
CA THR A 815 3.31 -26.84 -36.44
C THR A 815 2.53 -28.02 -37.04
N THR A 816 1.98 -28.85 -36.17
CA THR A 816 1.10 -29.97 -36.54
C THR A 816 -0.11 -30.03 -35.62
N PHE A 817 -1.22 -30.59 -36.10
CA PHE A 817 -2.34 -30.99 -35.23
C PHE A 817 -3.14 -32.12 -35.87
N THR A 818 -3.69 -33.00 -35.04
CA THR A 818 -4.35 -34.22 -35.50
C THR A 818 -5.56 -34.55 -34.61
N ILE A 819 -6.68 -34.87 -35.26
CA ILE A 819 -7.90 -35.39 -34.65
C ILE A 819 -7.96 -36.89 -34.95
N THR A 820 -8.00 -37.72 -33.91
CA THR A 820 -8.00 -39.17 -34.00
C THR A 820 -9.29 -39.75 -33.42
N ASP A 821 -10.07 -40.47 -34.23
CA ASP A 821 -11.19 -41.31 -33.81
C ASP A 821 -10.66 -42.53 -33.06
N LEU A 822 -10.84 -42.49 -31.74
CA LEU A 822 -10.29 -43.49 -30.83
C LEU A 822 -10.98 -44.85 -30.94
N SER A 823 -12.19 -44.92 -31.52
CA SER A 823 -12.90 -46.19 -31.74
C SER A 823 -12.22 -47.11 -32.77
N LYS A 824 -11.27 -46.58 -33.57
CA LYS A 824 -10.55 -47.32 -34.63
C LYS A 824 -9.15 -47.78 -34.23
N ILE A 825 -8.69 -47.41 -33.04
CA ILE A 825 -7.29 -47.64 -32.63
C ILE A 825 -6.97 -49.13 -32.40
N ASP A 826 -7.95 -49.97 -32.10
CA ASP A 826 -7.76 -51.43 -32.08
C ASP A 826 -7.52 -52.02 -33.48
N ASP A 827 -8.07 -51.42 -34.56
CA ASP A 827 -7.79 -51.85 -35.94
C ASP A 827 -6.38 -51.44 -36.38
N VAL A 828 -5.94 -50.22 -36.04
CA VAL A 828 -4.55 -49.74 -36.27
C VAL A 828 -3.56 -50.66 -35.55
N LYS A 829 -3.79 -50.93 -34.27
CA LYS A 829 -2.98 -51.84 -33.45
C LYS A 829 -2.96 -53.27 -34.02
N SER A 830 -4.06 -53.74 -34.60
CA SER A 830 -4.12 -55.04 -35.26
C SER A 830 -3.35 -55.07 -36.58
N ALA A 831 -3.39 -53.99 -37.37
CA ALA A 831 -2.56 -53.86 -38.58
C ALA A 831 -1.06 -53.81 -38.27
N ILE A 832 -0.66 -53.08 -37.21
CA ILE A 832 0.73 -53.08 -36.73
C ILE A 832 1.15 -54.47 -36.25
N ASN A 833 0.31 -55.19 -35.49
CA ASN A 833 0.62 -56.55 -35.07
C ASN A 833 0.94 -57.46 -36.27
N ASN A 834 0.12 -57.43 -37.32
CA ASN A 834 0.35 -58.21 -38.54
C ASN A 834 1.66 -57.83 -39.25
N LEU A 835 2.01 -56.55 -39.27
CA LEU A 835 3.26 -56.05 -39.83
C LEU A 835 4.48 -56.55 -39.01
N CYS A 836 4.40 -56.47 -37.68
CA CYS A 836 5.42 -56.98 -36.77
C CYS A 836 5.59 -58.51 -36.89
N ASP A 837 4.51 -59.26 -37.05
CA ASP A 837 4.57 -60.72 -37.21
C ASP A 837 5.30 -61.16 -38.49
N ILE A 838 5.15 -60.41 -39.59
CA ILE A 838 5.92 -60.64 -40.82
C ILE A 838 7.41 -60.34 -40.58
N LEU A 839 7.74 -59.24 -39.91
CA LEU A 839 9.12 -58.83 -39.61
C LEU A 839 9.82 -59.74 -38.59
N LEU A 840 9.06 -60.34 -37.65
CA LEU A 840 9.55 -61.27 -36.63
C LEU A 840 9.60 -62.74 -37.09
N SER A 841 9.07 -63.05 -38.28
CA SER A 841 9.13 -64.39 -38.88
C SER A 841 10.55 -64.80 -39.27
N GLU A 842 10.82 -66.10 -39.43
CA GLU A 842 12.13 -66.60 -39.87
C GLU A 842 12.56 -65.97 -41.22
N GLU A 843 11.65 -65.88 -42.20
CA GLU A 843 11.94 -65.19 -43.46
C GLU A 843 12.21 -63.69 -43.27
N GLY A 844 11.51 -63.04 -42.35
CA GLY A 844 11.63 -61.59 -42.12
C GLY A 844 12.93 -61.18 -41.43
N LYS A 845 13.43 -62.03 -40.52
CA LYS A 845 14.73 -61.85 -39.86
C LYS A 845 15.88 -62.04 -40.84
N ASP A 846 15.84 -63.11 -41.63
CA ASP A 846 16.86 -63.43 -42.63
C ASP A 846 16.73 -62.60 -43.94
N LYS A 847 15.77 -61.65 -44.00
CA LYS A 847 15.49 -60.90 -45.24
C LYS A 847 16.59 -59.92 -45.60
N GLU A 848 17.38 -60.26 -46.61
CA GLU A 848 18.27 -59.30 -47.28
C GLU A 848 17.46 -58.17 -47.95
N ILE A 849 17.82 -56.93 -47.62
CA ILE A 849 17.45 -55.72 -48.38
C ILE A 849 18.69 -55.08 -48.99
N TYR A 850 18.53 -54.62 -50.23
CA TYR A 850 19.54 -53.94 -51.02
C TYR A 850 19.40 -52.43 -50.85
N VAL A 851 20.41 -51.83 -50.24
CA VAL A 851 20.56 -50.37 -50.14
C VAL A 851 21.78 -49.90 -50.92
N ASP A 852 21.78 -48.66 -51.39
CA ASP A 852 22.87 -48.08 -52.14
C ASP A 852 23.98 -47.52 -51.23
N SER A 853 24.92 -46.76 -51.79
CA SER A 853 26.04 -46.17 -51.03
C SER A 853 25.66 -45.03 -50.08
N GLU A 854 24.46 -44.46 -50.24
CA GLU A 854 23.87 -43.50 -49.28
C GLU A 854 22.98 -44.23 -48.26
N GLY A 855 22.64 -45.50 -48.52
CA GLY A 855 21.80 -46.37 -47.69
C GLY A 855 20.31 -46.32 -48.06
N VAL A 856 19.96 -45.69 -49.19
CA VAL A 856 18.59 -45.65 -49.73
C VAL A 856 18.31 -46.95 -50.49
N PHE A 857 17.06 -47.43 -50.53
CA PHE A 857 16.70 -48.67 -51.24
C PHE A 857 17.16 -48.65 -52.71
N SER A 858 18.06 -49.57 -53.06
CA SER A 858 18.65 -49.67 -54.38
C SER A 858 17.72 -50.47 -55.29
N GLN A 859 17.11 -49.81 -56.27
CA GLN A 859 16.06 -50.42 -57.11
C GLN A 859 16.59 -51.50 -58.07
N VAL A 860 17.91 -51.52 -58.33
CA VAL A 860 18.57 -52.43 -59.28
C VAL A 860 19.96 -52.81 -58.77
N ILE A 861 20.33 -54.09 -58.82
CA ILE A 861 21.72 -54.53 -58.63
C ILE A 861 22.55 -54.07 -59.84
N THR A 862 23.51 -53.16 -59.60
CA THR A 862 24.39 -52.63 -60.66
C THR A 862 25.86 -52.84 -60.28
N GLU A 863 26.60 -53.57 -61.12
CA GLU A 863 27.97 -54.05 -60.85
C GLU A 863 28.99 -52.94 -60.50
N ASN A 864 28.69 -51.70 -60.86
CA ASN A 864 29.57 -50.54 -60.66
C ASN A 864 29.22 -49.66 -59.44
N LYS A 865 28.21 -50.03 -58.64
CA LYS A 865 27.94 -49.41 -57.33
C LYS A 865 28.10 -50.44 -56.21
N LYS A 866 28.68 -50.02 -55.08
CA LYS A 866 28.60 -50.79 -53.83
C LYS A 866 27.19 -50.68 -53.26
N ASN A 867 26.28 -51.52 -53.73
CA ASN A 867 25.10 -51.86 -52.96
C ASN A 867 25.55 -52.61 -51.69
N TYR A 868 24.98 -52.27 -50.54
CA TYR A 868 25.19 -53.00 -49.31
C TYR A 868 23.96 -53.89 -49.05
N VAL A 869 24.20 -55.17 -48.83
CA VAL A 869 23.21 -56.07 -48.24
C VAL A 869 23.10 -55.75 -46.76
N LYS A 870 21.88 -55.63 -46.26
CA LYS A 870 21.52 -55.54 -44.84
C LYS A 870 20.38 -56.50 -44.54
N TYR A 871 20.35 -57.09 -43.37
CA TYR A 871 19.14 -57.76 -42.89
C TYR A 871 18.12 -56.70 -42.47
N LEU A 872 16.85 -56.90 -42.83
CA LEU A 872 15.81 -55.95 -42.48
C LEU A 872 15.61 -55.88 -40.96
N GLY A 873 15.76 -57.00 -40.24
CA GLY A 873 15.78 -57.06 -38.78
C GLY A 873 16.82 -56.12 -38.18
N ASP A 874 18.12 -56.42 -38.36
CA ASP A 874 19.24 -55.70 -37.76
C ASP A 874 19.28 -54.17 -38.03
N HIS A 875 18.61 -53.71 -39.09
CA HIS A 875 18.81 -52.35 -39.63
C HIS A 875 17.53 -51.56 -39.94
N PHE A 876 16.33 -52.05 -39.64
CA PHE A 876 15.08 -51.36 -39.98
C PHE A 876 15.08 -49.86 -39.60
N VAL A 877 15.43 -49.55 -38.35
CA VAL A 877 15.47 -48.18 -37.84
C VAL A 877 16.59 -47.35 -38.49
N ASN A 878 17.75 -47.94 -38.79
CA ASN A 878 18.79 -47.26 -39.57
C ASN A 878 18.34 -46.97 -41.01
N VAL A 879 17.51 -47.83 -41.60
CA VAL A 879 16.98 -47.67 -42.96
C VAL A 879 15.90 -46.59 -42.99
N VAL A 880 14.97 -46.57 -42.05
CA VAL A 880 14.01 -45.45 -41.87
C VAL A 880 14.78 -44.14 -41.62
N ASN A 881 15.78 -44.14 -40.74
CA ASN A 881 16.60 -42.94 -40.48
C ASN A 881 17.44 -42.49 -41.68
N VAL A 882 17.81 -43.36 -42.61
CA VAL A 882 18.51 -42.97 -43.85
C VAL A 882 17.54 -42.43 -44.91
N LEU A 883 16.30 -42.93 -44.97
CA LEU A 883 15.24 -42.35 -45.79
C LEU A 883 14.90 -40.92 -45.30
N ASN A 884 14.81 -40.73 -43.97
CA ASN A 884 14.70 -39.42 -43.33
C ASN A 884 15.99 -38.58 -43.51
N GLY A 885 17.16 -39.22 -43.50
CA GLY A 885 18.48 -38.59 -43.32
C GLY A 885 19.10 -37.93 -44.55
N LYS A 886 18.36 -37.79 -45.66
CA LYS A 886 18.90 -37.22 -46.90
C LYS A 886 19.08 -35.71 -46.79
N LYS A 887 20.31 -35.28 -46.48
CA LYS A 887 20.76 -33.88 -46.40
C LYS A 887 20.16 -33.01 -47.51
N GLY A 888 19.18 -32.19 -47.12
CA GLY A 888 18.61 -31.12 -47.94
C GLY A 888 17.53 -31.49 -48.96
N TYR A 889 16.90 -32.68 -48.93
CA TYR A 889 15.79 -32.96 -49.87
C TYR A 889 14.57 -33.77 -49.39
N TYR A 890 14.64 -34.60 -48.35
CA TYR A 890 13.47 -35.41 -47.89
C TYR A 890 13.28 -35.48 -46.35
N ILE A 891 14.04 -34.68 -45.58
CA ILE A 891 13.88 -34.59 -44.12
C ILE A 891 12.51 -33.99 -43.72
N ASN A 892 11.86 -33.27 -44.65
CA ASN A 892 10.57 -32.64 -44.44
C ASN A 892 9.39 -33.63 -44.31
N ASP A 893 9.53 -34.91 -44.67
CA ASP A 893 8.38 -35.83 -44.73
C ASP A 893 8.14 -36.61 -43.42
N SER A 894 9.20 -36.85 -42.63
CA SER A 894 9.10 -37.51 -41.32
C SER A 894 8.85 -36.51 -40.19
N ILE A 895 7.83 -36.72 -39.36
CA ILE A 895 7.82 -36.12 -38.02
C ILE A 895 8.92 -36.81 -37.22
N TYR A 896 9.96 -36.05 -36.86
CA TYR A 896 11.14 -36.52 -36.15
C TYR A 896 11.48 -35.53 -35.05
N TYR A 897 11.29 -35.93 -33.79
CA TYR A 897 11.61 -35.10 -32.63
C TYR A 897 12.71 -35.75 -31.76
N PRO A 898 13.74 -35.01 -31.32
CA PRO A 898 14.79 -35.54 -30.45
C PRO A 898 14.29 -35.75 -29.01
N GLY A 899 13.61 -36.87 -28.79
CA GLY A 899 13.30 -37.45 -27.48
C GLY A 899 14.54 -37.79 -26.66
N SER A 900 14.43 -37.80 -25.33
CA SER A 900 15.51 -38.33 -24.45
C SER A 900 15.41 -39.84 -24.22
N PHE A 901 14.59 -40.54 -25.02
CA PHE A 901 14.53 -41.98 -25.28
C PHE A 901 13.49 -42.27 -26.39
N THR A 902 12.45 -41.44 -26.48
CA THR A 902 11.36 -41.54 -27.46
C THR A 902 11.74 -40.94 -28.81
N TRP A 903 12.29 -41.77 -29.71
CA TRP A 903 12.18 -41.51 -31.13
C TRP A 903 10.72 -41.68 -31.57
N LEU A 904 9.94 -40.59 -31.52
CA LEU A 904 8.60 -40.57 -32.08
C LEU A 904 8.70 -40.46 -33.61
N TYR A 905 8.19 -41.49 -34.30
CA TYR A 905 8.13 -41.57 -35.76
C TYR A 905 6.69 -41.55 -36.24
N ASP A 906 6.39 -40.83 -37.31
CA ASP A 906 5.07 -40.90 -37.96
C ASP A 906 4.82 -42.30 -38.57
N ILE A 907 3.70 -42.92 -38.20
CA ILE A 907 3.38 -44.31 -38.59
C ILE A 907 2.97 -44.39 -40.07
N GLY A 908 2.35 -43.33 -40.61
CA GLY A 908 2.03 -43.22 -42.03
C GLY A 908 3.28 -43.16 -42.88
N TYR A 909 4.29 -42.40 -42.46
CA TYR A 909 5.60 -42.37 -43.11
C TYR A 909 6.30 -43.74 -43.06
N ILE A 910 6.24 -44.46 -41.94
CA ILE A 910 6.74 -45.84 -41.83
C ILE A 910 6.01 -46.76 -42.82
N ALA A 911 4.68 -46.76 -42.83
CA ALA A 911 3.88 -47.60 -43.72
C ALA A 911 4.18 -47.31 -45.20
N ASP A 912 4.29 -46.03 -45.57
CA ASP A 912 4.57 -45.59 -46.93
C ASP A 912 6.01 -45.94 -47.35
N SER A 913 6.99 -45.82 -46.44
CA SER A 913 8.37 -46.24 -46.66
C SER A 913 8.48 -47.76 -46.88
N ILE A 914 7.78 -48.56 -46.08
CA ILE A 914 7.71 -50.01 -46.27
C ILE A 914 7.00 -50.35 -47.59
N ARG A 915 5.89 -49.68 -47.91
CA ARG A 915 5.15 -49.88 -49.17
C ARG A 915 6.03 -49.55 -50.39
N GLY A 916 6.82 -48.48 -50.32
CA GLY A 916 7.82 -48.14 -51.33
C GLY A 916 8.91 -49.21 -51.46
N CYS A 917 9.50 -49.63 -50.34
CA CYS A 917 10.52 -50.68 -50.27
C CYS A 917 10.09 -51.98 -50.95
N SER A 918 8.90 -52.46 -50.60
CA SER A 918 8.44 -53.84 -50.82
C SER A 918 7.60 -54.03 -52.09
N ALA A 919 7.31 -52.95 -52.84
CA ALA A 919 6.51 -53.01 -54.06
C ALA A 919 7.11 -53.96 -55.11
N ALA A 920 6.27 -54.71 -55.82
CA ALA A 920 6.73 -55.67 -56.84
C ALA A 920 7.50 -55.00 -58.01
N SER A 921 7.21 -53.73 -58.29
CA SER A 921 7.96 -52.92 -59.23
C SER A 921 8.02 -51.46 -58.77
N LEU A 922 9.11 -50.78 -59.14
CA LEU A 922 9.32 -49.35 -58.94
C LEU A 922 9.68 -48.73 -60.29
N SER A 923 9.02 -47.62 -60.64
CA SER A 923 9.24 -46.91 -61.91
C SER A 923 9.21 -47.80 -63.17
N GLY A 924 8.40 -48.86 -63.15
CA GLY A 924 8.27 -49.84 -64.24
C GLY A 924 9.36 -50.92 -64.33
N SER A 925 10.33 -50.93 -63.40
CA SER A 925 11.35 -51.97 -63.29
C SER A 925 11.04 -52.96 -62.16
N ALA A 926 11.46 -54.23 -62.30
CA ALA A 926 11.35 -55.21 -61.24
C ALA A 926 12.22 -54.78 -60.04
N ASN A 927 11.62 -54.69 -58.86
CA ASN A 927 12.29 -54.23 -57.65
C ASN A 927 13.01 -55.40 -56.96
N VAL A 928 14.29 -55.24 -56.64
CA VAL A 928 15.09 -56.27 -55.96
C VAL A 928 14.71 -56.47 -54.49
N ASN A 929 14.01 -55.51 -53.88
CA ASN A 929 13.47 -55.58 -52.51
C ASN A 929 11.99 -56.02 -52.46
N ALA A 930 11.43 -56.52 -53.56
CA ALA A 930 10.01 -56.88 -53.67
C ALA A 930 9.58 -57.97 -52.66
N TRP A 931 8.55 -57.69 -51.87
CA TRP A 931 8.01 -58.61 -50.87
C TRP A 931 6.50 -58.37 -50.68
N SER A 932 5.69 -59.19 -51.36
CA SER A 932 4.24 -58.95 -51.50
C SER A 932 3.47 -58.95 -50.17
N GLU A 933 3.90 -59.74 -49.19
CA GLU A 933 3.23 -59.87 -47.89
C GLU A 933 3.47 -58.63 -47.02
N LEU A 934 4.74 -58.23 -46.87
CA LEU A 934 5.12 -56.99 -46.20
C LEU A 934 4.46 -55.77 -46.86
N ASN A 935 4.38 -55.76 -48.21
CA ASN A 935 3.66 -54.71 -48.95
C ASN A 935 2.16 -54.69 -48.60
N THR A 936 1.53 -55.85 -48.51
CA THR A 936 0.10 -55.97 -48.20
C THR A 936 -0.19 -55.51 -46.76
N ALA A 937 0.66 -55.87 -45.79
CA ALA A 937 0.54 -55.40 -44.41
C ALA A 937 0.75 -53.87 -44.29
N ALA A 938 1.71 -53.30 -45.02
CA ALA A 938 1.93 -51.86 -45.06
C ALA A 938 0.73 -51.10 -45.68
N ASN A 939 0.16 -51.60 -46.78
CA ASN A 939 -1.07 -51.04 -47.35
C ASN A 939 -2.25 -51.09 -46.36
N ALA A 940 -2.43 -52.21 -45.65
CA ALA A 940 -3.47 -52.35 -44.64
C ALA A 940 -3.26 -51.40 -43.44
N LEU A 941 -2.00 -51.13 -43.06
CA LEU A 941 -1.68 -50.15 -42.03
C LEU A 941 -2.02 -48.73 -42.47
N SER A 942 -1.65 -48.30 -43.69
CA SER A 942 -2.07 -47.01 -44.25
C SER A 942 -3.60 -46.88 -44.30
N GLU A 943 -4.32 -47.96 -44.65
CA GLU A 943 -5.79 -47.99 -44.66
C GLU A 943 -6.39 -47.79 -43.25
N LYS A 944 -5.84 -48.42 -42.21
CA LYS A 944 -6.34 -48.27 -40.84
C LYS A 944 -5.97 -46.94 -40.20
N LEU A 945 -4.79 -46.40 -40.51
CA LEU A 945 -4.43 -45.04 -40.14
C LEU A 945 -5.41 -44.03 -40.76
N GLY A 946 -5.70 -44.14 -42.06
CA GLY A 946 -6.69 -43.33 -42.77
C GLY A 946 -8.16 -43.55 -42.35
N GLN A 947 -8.43 -44.50 -41.45
CA GLN A 947 -9.74 -44.69 -40.81
C GLN A 947 -9.77 -44.13 -39.38
N ALA A 948 -8.63 -44.17 -38.67
CA ALA A 948 -8.51 -43.69 -37.29
C ALA A 948 -8.17 -42.20 -37.20
N ILE A 949 -7.25 -41.70 -38.01
CA ILE A 949 -6.95 -40.28 -38.10
C ILE A 949 -8.08 -39.64 -38.90
N LYS A 950 -8.92 -38.87 -38.21
CA LYS A 950 -10.13 -38.25 -38.77
C LYS A 950 -9.78 -36.98 -39.54
N TYR A 951 -8.92 -36.14 -38.96
CA TYR A 951 -8.37 -34.93 -39.56
C TYR A 951 -6.91 -34.76 -39.15
N SER A 952 -6.07 -34.18 -40.01
CA SER A 952 -4.65 -33.97 -39.73
C SER A 952 -4.10 -32.82 -40.56
N TRP A 953 -3.26 -31.98 -39.99
CA TRP A 953 -2.64 -30.84 -40.65
C TRP A 953 -1.20 -30.60 -40.18
N ARG A 954 -0.38 -30.00 -41.06
CA ARG A 954 1.02 -29.64 -40.85
C ARG A 954 1.39 -28.40 -41.69
N ASP A 955 2.20 -27.50 -41.13
CA ASP A 955 2.79 -26.38 -41.87
C ASP A 955 4.13 -26.73 -42.54
N SER A 956 4.51 -26.04 -43.62
CA SER A 956 5.78 -26.29 -44.33
C SER A 956 6.27 -25.06 -45.11
N GLY A 957 7.56 -24.71 -44.98
CA GLY A 957 8.07 -23.39 -45.39
C GLY A 957 8.80 -23.26 -46.74
N LEU A 958 9.24 -24.37 -47.36
CA LEU A 958 10.15 -24.34 -48.52
C LEU A 958 9.41 -24.46 -49.87
N ASN A 959 9.24 -23.31 -50.53
CA ASN A 959 9.00 -23.07 -51.98
C ASN A 959 8.06 -24.06 -52.73
N PRO A 960 6.87 -23.64 -53.24
CA PRO A 960 5.78 -24.53 -53.62
C PRO A 960 6.00 -25.36 -54.91
N SER A 961 6.84 -26.38 -54.83
CA SER A 961 6.97 -27.50 -55.78
C SER A 961 7.89 -28.60 -55.18
N LEU A 962 7.44 -29.82 -54.85
CA LEU A 962 6.08 -30.35 -54.95
C LEU A 962 5.77 -31.31 -53.78
N TYR A 963 4.72 -31.01 -53.02
CA TYR A 963 3.72 -32.04 -52.73
C TYR A 963 2.71 -31.98 -53.87
N ASN A 964 2.97 -32.72 -54.95
CA ASN A 964 1.97 -32.95 -56.00
C ASN A 964 1.09 -34.16 -55.66
N TYR A 965 0.54 -34.15 -54.45
CA TYR A 965 -0.91 -34.17 -54.41
C TYR A 965 -1.36 -32.70 -54.52
N ASP A 966 -1.58 -32.28 -55.77
CA ASP A 966 -2.50 -31.18 -56.06
C ASP A 966 -3.77 -31.33 -55.22
N PHE A 967 -4.50 -30.22 -55.05
CA PHE A 967 -5.89 -30.25 -54.60
C PHE A 967 -6.63 -31.46 -55.20
N TYR A 968 -6.94 -32.47 -54.38
CA TYR A 968 -8.06 -33.33 -54.68
C TYR A 968 -9.35 -32.55 -54.39
N TYR A 969 -9.60 -31.59 -55.28
CA TYR A 969 -10.89 -31.56 -55.95
C TYR A 969 -11.12 -32.98 -56.48
N SER A 970 -11.86 -33.78 -55.72
CA SER A 970 -12.64 -34.82 -56.36
C SER A 970 -13.52 -34.18 -57.45
N ILE A 971 -13.83 -34.94 -58.51
CA ILE A 971 -14.57 -34.43 -59.68
C ILE A 971 -15.99 -33.93 -59.29
N ASP A 972 -16.45 -34.29 -58.08
CA ASP A 972 -17.73 -33.94 -57.48
C ASP A 972 -17.66 -32.80 -56.43
N GLY A 973 -16.47 -32.27 -56.12
CA GLY A 973 -16.28 -31.05 -55.31
C GLY A 973 -15.94 -31.22 -53.82
N GLU A 974 -15.74 -32.45 -53.34
CA GLU A 974 -15.23 -32.69 -51.96
C GLU A 974 -13.70 -32.59 -51.92
N TYR A 975 -13.18 -31.93 -50.87
CA TYR A 975 -11.77 -32.01 -50.46
C TYR A 975 -11.47 -33.40 -49.90
N ARG A 976 -10.37 -34.03 -50.36
CA ARG A 976 -9.84 -35.27 -49.75
C ARG A 976 -8.38 -35.10 -49.38
N TYR A 977 -8.10 -35.11 -48.09
CA TYR A 977 -6.75 -35.25 -47.56
C TYR A 977 -6.42 -36.74 -47.42
N ASN A 978 -5.18 -37.15 -47.67
CA ASN A 978 -4.72 -38.48 -47.31
C ASN A 978 -4.40 -38.51 -45.81
N HIS A 979 -5.44 -38.74 -45.00
CA HIS A 979 -5.39 -38.72 -43.53
C HIS A 979 -4.63 -39.91 -42.90
N HIS A 980 -3.53 -40.41 -43.46
CA HIS A 980 -2.76 -41.51 -42.84
C HIS A 980 -1.49 -41.06 -42.09
N TYR A 981 -1.20 -39.76 -42.05
CA TYR A 981 -0.13 -39.13 -41.27
C TYR A 981 -0.70 -38.27 -40.12
N GLY A 982 0.06 -38.12 -39.03
CA GLY A 982 -0.31 -37.31 -37.85
C GLY A 982 -0.37 -38.09 -36.53
N LEU A 983 -0.08 -39.39 -36.55
CA LEU A 983 0.02 -40.22 -35.36
C LEU A 983 1.41 -40.85 -35.29
N THR A 984 2.07 -40.69 -34.15
CA THR A 984 3.45 -41.15 -33.93
C THR A 984 3.52 -42.46 -33.14
N ILE A 985 4.67 -43.13 -33.17
CA ILE A 985 4.97 -44.34 -32.38
C ILE A 985 6.40 -44.31 -31.86
N CYS A 986 6.67 -44.93 -30.71
CA CYS A 986 8.00 -44.95 -30.11
C CYS A 986 8.97 -45.91 -30.83
N GLY A 987 10.19 -45.42 -31.08
CA GLY A 987 11.33 -46.16 -31.62
C GLY A 987 12.48 -46.33 -30.62
N ALA A 988 13.72 -46.29 -31.14
CA ALA A 988 14.94 -46.74 -30.48
C ALA A 988 15.72 -45.68 -29.69
N ASN A 989 16.77 -46.15 -29.00
CA ASN A 989 17.72 -45.34 -28.24
C ASN A 989 18.76 -44.65 -29.12
N LEU A 990 18.96 -43.34 -28.93
CA LEU A 990 20.02 -42.58 -29.62
C LEU A 990 21.32 -42.43 -28.82
N ALA A 991 22.44 -42.59 -29.52
CA ALA A 991 23.71 -42.04 -29.10
C ALA A 991 23.64 -40.51 -29.12
N SER A 992 24.39 -39.86 -28.22
CA SER A 992 24.32 -38.40 -28.04
C SER A 992 24.81 -37.59 -29.25
N ASP A 993 25.50 -38.20 -30.22
CA ASP A 993 25.86 -37.58 -31.49
C ASP A 993 24.72 -37.53 -32.52
N GLY A 994 23.57 -38.20 -32.27
CA GLY A 994 22.38 -38.18 -33.13
C GLY A 994 22.45 -39.10 -34.35
N ASP A 995 23.64 -39.63 -34.67
CA ASP A 995 23.92 -40.38 -35.90
C ASP A 995 23.84 -41.91 -35.73
N LYS A 996 23.60 -42.44 -34.52
CA LYS A 996 23.65 -43.90 -34.24
C LYS A 996 22.67 -44.34 -33.17
N ALA A 997 22.01 -45.47 -33.37
CA ALA A 997 21.35 -46.18 -32.28
C ALA A 997 22.39 -46.65 -31.22
N ILE A 998 21.99 -46.72 -29.95
CA ILE A 998 22.75 -47.45 -28.91
C ILE A 998 22.17 -48.86 -28.81
N ASN A 999 22.99 -49.89 -29.02
CA ASN A 999 22.65 -51.27 -28.69
C ASN A 999 22.31 -51.40 -27.19
N GLY A 1000 21.19 -52.06 -26.89
CA GLY A 1000 20.64 -52.21 -25.55
C GLY A 1000 19.13 -52.17 -25.57
N SER A 1001 18.50 -53.01 -24.74
CA SER A 1001 17.07 -53.32 -24.76
C SER A 1001 16.14 -52.10 -24.78
N ALA A 1002 14.92 -52.32 -25.30
CA ALA A 1002 13.82 -51.38 -25.14
C ALA A 1002 13.59 -51.05 -23.64
N PRO A 1003 13.10 -49.86 -23.29
CA PRO A 1003 12.87 -49.49 -21.90
C PRO A 1003 11.79 -50.36 -21.26
N ASP A 1004 12.08 -50.99 -20.12
CA ASP A 1004 11.16 -51.87 -19.37
C ASP A 1004 9.73 -51.28 -19.23
N PHE A 1005 9.63 -49.96 -19.02
CA PHE A 1005 8.34 -49.28 -18.85
C PHE A 1005 7.42 -49.41 -20.07
N TYR A 1006 7.95 -49.64 -21.27
CA TYR A 1006 7.13 -49.73 -22.49
C TYR A 1006 6.16 -50.92 -22.41
N LYS A 1007 6.60 -52.05 -21.81
CA LYS A 1007 5.77 -53.25 -21.61
C LYS A 1007 5.07 -53.30 -20.24
N THR A 1008 5.49 -52.52 -19.24
CA THR A 1008 4.83 -52.51 -17.91
C THR A 1008 3.84 -51.36 -17.70
N ASP A 1009 4.09 -50.20 -18.32
CA ASP A 1009 3.37 -48.96 -18.05
C ASP A 1009 2.59 -48.41 -19.24
N LEU A 1010 2.89 -48.78 -20.49
CA LEU A 1010 2.08 -48.39 -21.65
C LEU A 1010 1.25 -49.58 -22.14
N ALA A 1011 -0.08 -49.41 -22.20
CA ALA A 1011 -0.99 -50.49 -22.61
C ALA A 1011 -0.72 -50.95 -24.05
N PHE A 1012 -0.36 -50.02 -24.95
CA PHE A 1012 0.02 -50.38 -26.31
C PHE A 1012 1.28 -51.24 -26.38
N GLY A 1013 2.35 -50.85 -25.68
CA GLY A 1013 3.61 -51.59 -25.68
C GLY A 1013 3.49 -52.97 -25.03
N LYS A 1014 2.57 -53.12 -24.07
CA LYS A 1014 2.20 -54.40 -23.45
C LYS A 1014 1.33 -55.29 -24.33
N ASP A 1015 0.34 -54.72 -25.03
CA ASP A 1015 -0.68 -55.50 -25.74
C ASP A 1015 -0.40 -55.69 -27.24
N SER A 1016 0.64 -55.04 -27.80
CA SER A 1016 1.03 -55.10 -29.22
C SER A 1016 2.33 -55.86 -29.45
N ARG A 1017 2.51 -56.34 -30.68
CA ARG A 1017 3.76 -56.96 -31.16
C ARG A 1017 4.83 -55.93 -31.52
N TRP A 1018 4.52 -54.63 -31.49
CA TRP A 1018 5.52 -53.58 -31.66
C TRP A 1018 6.56 -53.60 -30.55
N GLY A 1019 6.14 -53.84 -29.30
CA GLY A 1019 7.08 -54.04 -28.19
C GLY A 1019 8.02 -55.23 -28.40
N ASP A 1020 7.57 -56.32 -29.05
CA ASP A 1020 8.43 -57.47 -29.37
C ASP A 1020 9.37 -57.19 -30.54
N LEU A 1021 8.94 -56.33 -31.47
CA LEU A 1021 9.76 -55.86 -32.58
C LEU A 1021 10.85 -54.89 -32.12
N LEU A 1022 10.54 -54.00 -31.16
CA LEU A 1022 11.54 -53.16 -30.49
C LEU A 1022 12.55 -54.02 -29.70
N ASP A 1023 12.09 -55.03 -28.93
CA ASP A 1023 13.01 -55.94 -28.24
C ASP A 1023 13.95 -56.63 -29.25
N TYR A 1024 13.41 -57.28 -30.29
CA TYR A 1024 14.22 -57.97 -31.29
C TYR A 1024 15.20 -57.04 -32.05
N TRP A 1025 14.84 -55.78 -32.29
CA TRP A 1025 15.74 -54.82 -32.95
C TRP A 1025 16.90 -54.33 -32.06
N PHE A 1026 16.83 -54.48 -30.72
CA PHE A 1026 17.83 -53.95 -29.78
C PHE A 1026 18.35 -54.94 -28.73
N GLU A 1027 17.99 -56.22 -28.84
CA GLU A 1027 18.74 -57.37 -28.29
C GLU A 1027 20.15 -57.45 -28.94
N GLU A 1028 21.10 -58.15 -28.27
CA GLU A 1028 22.57 -57.99 -28.47
C GLU A 1028 23.17 -58.46 -29.82
#